data_AF-A0A7H8R0F1-F1
#
_entry.id   AF-A0A7H8R0F1-F1
#
_cell.length_a   1.000
_cell.length_b   1.000
_cell.length_c   1.000
_cell.angle_alpha   90.00
_cell.angle_beta   90.00
_cell.angle_gamma   90.00
#
_symmetry.space_group_name_H-M   'P 1'
#
loop_
_entity.id
_entity.type
_entity.pdbx_description
1 polymer ?
#
loop_
_entity_poly.entity_id
_entity_poly.type
_entity_poly.pdbx_seq_one_letter_code
_entity_poly.pdbx_strand_id
1 'polypeptide(L)'
;MLLSLALLASTAYGSNTLNSFIKRSLLDPIGTDSAESIAGGTVECSAAPVITFFDGLKPPFPTNSWWAPYAAPPGNATAAGPFPYESALDGNGVIFGVSTQRSFDGTSIKQPTQADWRASFVEHSGEFSNHKAVGFDTQSVTVQYFEESASMTFYGVPGSPYVTFQYNQSTPVLTAMRGGITSFNNQTLSVGANVTVTGTQFSVSSKNSTYLIYALSPITLTATATSSDEGSISASSPFSGVLRLAMLNETSHKALLDQYSGVYPTSVGLDYSWTNSTGTIVFNWDTAGNGSDLLMLTWPHHRITMQKPNFPDITALSYLTIKGYMYPALGKQWQLLYNLTSNLWDPPRDLDDSCSASVLKGLEYEVGQLNVSNAPVPGDFYYWGGALNSVARLASIADNLGRSDLVDPVIQYLEASFAYWFNTSATTLPAYETAWGGVVDKAGATDANIDFGNGFYNDHHFHYGYFLSVAATIAKYDSSWLKDNKDYINWFARDIINPSLDDPYFPVTRCRDWFAGHSWASGIANGAGSRDQESTGEAVNGYYGAALWASVALSDDYLNYARLLLASEMHGAQVYWHLYPDQSATDPNNPYPEQGVRELVTIGNVEDWQSGAWLFWGAQKSEIAAIQQLPITPANEALYDTEWVENVWSYAMDEILDPTIGDSWKCVMIAAYSNAHPQVAAEWSANITDWGTGQTYTNELYFIGTRPNLSGGSICGVLPENPYGTFQLQEASSGNYVTASSENTNLTVSATNSTGAIFNSSFVPNAGTLQLISTGEYVTSDSSGNFTLSASRETVSSWERFVVRQKLGAETGVYSIKAASNGLYVTVNSDGWLINNGVSETDSTGFYFHST
;
A
#
# COMPACT_ATOMS: atom_id res chain seq x y z
N MET A 1 58.49 62.61 -1.31
CA MET A 1 57.31 62.32 -2.16
C MET A 1 56.73 61.03 -1.63
N LEU A 2 55.52 60.91 -1.08
CA LEU A 2 54.41 61.80 -0.75
C LEU A 2 53.29 60.81 -0.33
N LEU A 3 52.77 60.95 0.91
CA LEU A 3 51.56 60.36 1.53
C LEU A 3 51.37 58.83 1.50
N SER A 4 51.23 58.07 2.60
CA SER A 4 50.45 58.23 3.85
C SER A 4 48.94 58.26 3.66
N LEU A 5 48.22 57.19 4.03
CA LEU A 5 47.26 57.17 5.16
C LEU A 5 46.57 55.81 5.33
N ALA A 6 46.45 55.40 6.59
CA ALA A 6 45.58 54.35 7.09
C ALA A 6 44.11 54.81 7.15
N LEU A 7 43.14 53.88 7.15
CA LEU A 7 42.06 53.79 8.16
C LEU A 7 41.09 52.60 7.90
N LEU A 8 40.97 51.76 8.93
CA LEU A 8 39.76 51.18 9.53
C LEU A 8 38.86 50.14 8.83
N ALA A 9 38.44 49.20 9.70
CA ALA A 9 37.53 48.09 9.55
C ALA A 9 36.06 48.50 9.29
N SER A 10 35.33 47.64 8.58
CA SER A 10 33.98 47.13 8.95
C SER A 10 33.33 46.36 7.80
N THR A 11 32.77 45.18 8.13
CA THR A 11 31.51 44.56 7.63
C THR A 11 31.37 44.26 6.13
N ALA A 12 31.25 43.00 5.70
CA ALA A 12 30.13 42.04 5.83
C ALA A 12 29.13 42.10 4.66
N TYR A 13 28.65 40.91 4.29
CA TYR A 13 27.58 40.56 3.34
C TYR A 13 27.88 40.66 1.83
N GLY A 14 27.92 39.49 1.20
CA GLY A 14 27.98 39.33 -0.26
C GLY A 14 27.81 37.86 -0.68
N SER A 15 26.53 37.46 -0.81
CA SER A 15 26.01 36.35 -1.64
C SER A 15 26.71 34.98 -1.58
N ASN A 16 26.20 34.10 -0.71
CA ASN A 16 26.32 32.66 -0.94
C ASN A 16 25.46 32.30 -2.16
N THR A 17 26.13 31.94 -3.25
CA THR A 17 25.57 31.10 -4.31
C THR A 17 25.06 29.80 -3.70
N LEU A 18 23.83 29.42 -4.05
CA LEU A 18 23.25 28.10 -3.86
C LEU A 18 24.32 27.03 -4.08
N ASN A 19 24.75 26.39 -2.98
CA ASN A 19 25.62 25.23 -3.08
C ASN A 19 24.86 24.17 -3.86
N SER A 20 25.41 23.82 -5.02
CA SER A 20 25.01 22.70 -5.84
C SER A 20 24.74 21.47 -4.97
N PHE A 21 23.50 20.98 -5.01
CA PHE A 21 23.12 19.66 -4.54
C PHE A 21 24.17 18.66 -5.04
N ILE A 22 24.84 17.98 -4.11
CA ILE A 22 25.92 17.06 -4.44
C ILE A 22 25.29 15.89 -5.20
N LYS A 23 25.47 15.90 -6.53
CA LYS A 23 25.18 14.80 -7.46
C LYS A 23 25.70 13.47 -6.92
N ARG A 24 24.79 12.60 -6.46
CA ARG A 24 25.02 11.16 -6.27
C ARG A 24 23.72 10.35 -6.44
N SER A 25 22.95 10.62 -7.48
CA SER A 25 22.05 9.60 -8.05
C SER A 25 22.74 9.00 -9.27
N LEU A 26 22.92 7.68 -9.29
CA LEU A 26 23.53 6.93 -10.40
C LEU A 26 22.56 6.74 -11.57
N LEU A 27 21.25 6.98 -11.37
CA LEU A 27 20.24 6.82 -12.39
C LEU A 27 19.77 8.18 -12.90
N ASP A 28 19.89 8.35 -14.21
CA ASP A 28 19.21 9.43 -14.94
C ASP A 28 17.67 9.26 -14.79
N PRO A 29 16.88 10.35 -14.86
CA PRO A 29 15.42 10.24 -14.84
C PRO A 29 14.93 9.39 -16.03
N ILE A 30 13.80 8.70 -15.87
CA ILE A 30 13.17 7.89 -16.95
C ILE A 30 12.89 8.77 -18.18
N GLY A 31 12.50 10.02 -17.95
CA GLY A 31 12.32 11.05 -18.96
C GLY A 31 12.31 12.44 -18.32
N THR A 32 12.42 13.48 -19.14
CA THR A 32 12.37 14.89 -18.69
C THR A 32 11.38 15.70 -19.51
N ASP A 33 10.53 15.04 -20.28
CA ASP A 33 9.49 15.64 -21.09
C ASP A 33 8.28 16.03 -20.22
N SER A 34 7.54 17.03 -20.67
CA SER A 34 6.38 17.56 -19.97
C SER A 34 5.16 16.67 -20.20
N ALA A 35 4.42 16.37 -19.13
CA ALA A 35 3.12 15.69 -19.22
C ALA A 35 1.95 16.65 -19.51
N GLU A 36 2.19 17.94 -19.80
CA GLU A 36 1.14 18.92 -20.10
C GLU A 36 0.29 18.55 -21.34
N SER A 37 0.82 17.73 -22.25
CA SER A 37 0.11 17.24 -23.44
C SER A 37 -0.71 15.97 -23.21
N ILE A 38 -0.81 15.49 -21.97
CA ILE A 38 -1.66 14.35 -21.60
C ILE A 38 -3.12 14.63 -21.98
N ALA A 39 -3.95 13.59 -22.17
CA ALA A 39 -5.27 13.74 -22.80
C ALA A 39 -6.21 14.75 -22.10
N GLY A 40 -6.14 14.87 -20.77
CA GLY A 40 -6.88 15.85 -19.99
C GLY A 40 -6.27 17.25 -19.95
N GLY A 41 -5.06 17.45 -20.49
CA GLY A 41 -4.28 18.68 -20.42
C GLY A 41 -3.76 18.95 -19.02
N THR A 42 -3.76 20.22 -18.61
CA THR A 42 -3.32 20.66 -17.28
C THR A 42 -4.48 20.94 -16.34
N VAL A 43 -4.25 20.78 -15.04
CA VAL A 43 -5.19 21.14 -13.97
C VAL A 43 -4.42 21.68 -12.76
N GLU A 44 -5.11 22.37 -11.85
CA GLU A 44 -4.57 22.72 -10.52
C GLU A 44 -5.43 22.04 -9.45
N CYS A 45 -4.77 21.41 -8.49
CA CYS A 45 -5.45 20.80 -7.35
C CYS A 45 -6.09 21.90 -6.47
N SER A 46 -7.31 21.66 -5.96
CA SER A 46 -7.98 22.62 -5.07
C SER A 46 -7.30 22.76 -3.70
N ALA A 47 -6.45 21.82 -3.32
CA ALA A 47 -5.52 21.92 -2.19
C ALA A 47 -4.12 22.36 -2.66
N ALA A 48 -3.98 23.60 -3.14
CA ALA A 48 -2.70 24.14 -3.59
C ALA A 48 -1.63 24.12 -2.46
N PRO A 49 -0.34 23.93 -2.77
CA PRO A 49 0.72 23.93 -1.77
C PRO A 49 0.77 25.24 -0.98
N VAL A 50 1.20 25.17 0.28
CA VAL A 50 1.41 26.36 1.11
C VAL A 50 2.55 27.21 0.51
N ILE A 51 2.18 28.29 -0.17
CA ILE A 51 3.10 29.12 -0.97
C ILE A 51 4.25 29.68 -0.12
N THR A 52 3.97 30.10 1.12
CA THR A 52 5.01 30.61 2.03
C THR A 52 6.01 29.53 2.42
N PHE A 53 5.55 28.28 2.56
CA PHE A 53 6.41 27.15 2.93
C PHE A 53 7.41 26.83 1.81
N PHE A 54 6.98 26.91 0.54
CA PHE A 54 7.83 26.68 -0.63
C PHE A 54 8.39 27.95 -1.27
N ASP A 55 8.48 29.06 -0.52
CA ASP A 55 8.99 30.34 -1.05
C ASP A 55 10.39 30.21 -1.67
N GLY A 56 10.49 30.50 -2.96
CA GLY A 56 11.72 30.39 -3.76
C GLY A 56 12.00 28.98 -4.31
N LEU A 57 11.13 28.01 -4.06
CA LEU A 57 11.18 26.66 -4.60
C LEU A 57 10.14 26.49 -5.72
N LYS A 58 10.27 25.42 -6.50
CA LYS A 58 9.37 25.10 -7.61
C LYS A 58 8.98 23.62 -7.55
N PRO A 59 7.78 23.26 -8.03
CA PRO A 59 7.41 21.86 -8.16
C PRO A 59 8.39 21.12 -9.10
N PRO A 60 8.48 19.79 -9.00
CA PRO A 60 7.58 18.90 -8.25
C PRO A 60 7.81 18.90 -6.74
N PHE A 61 6.72 18.87 -5.97
CA PHE A 61 6.74 18.81 -4.51
C PHE A 61 6.26 17.44 -4.00
N PRO A 62 6.86 16.91 -2.92
CA PRO A 62 6.39 15.67 -2.29
C PRO A 62 4.96 15.79 -1.74
N THR A 63 4.16 14.75 -1.96
CA THR A 63 2.73 14.71 -1.59
C THR A 63 2.41 13.62 -0.55
N ASN A 64 3.20 12.54 -0.52
CA ASN A 64 2.96 11.36 0.33
C ASN A 64 4.08 11.19 1.39
N SER A 65 5.03 12.12 1.48
CA SER A 65 6.09 12.10 2.50
C SER A 65 5.52 12.25 3.91
N TRP A 66 6.24 11.75 4.93
CA TRP A 66 5.84 11.90 6.34
C TRP A 66 5.61 13.36 6.78
N TRP A 67 6.22 14.34 6.10
CA TRP A 67 6.13 15.77 6.38
C TRP A 67 5.16 16.54 5.46
N ALA A 68 4.40 15.86 4.60
CA ALA A 68 3.37 16.48 3.76
C ALA A 68 2.40 17.41 4.54
N PRO A 69 2.06 17.15 5.81
CA PRO A 69 1.32 18.08 6.68
C PRO A 69 1.86 19.52 6.80
N TYR A 70 3.15 19.74 6.57
CA TYR A 70 3.74 21.10 6.56
C TYR A 70 3.49 21.83 5.24
N ALA A 71 3.36 21.06 4.16
CA ALA A 71 3.29 21.53 2.79
C ALA A 71 1.84 21.70 2.30
N ALA A 72 0.93 20.85 2.75
CA ALA A 72 -0.48 20.89 2.37
C ALA A 72 -1.26 21.88 3.24
N PRO A 73 -2.21 22.64 2.68
CA PRO A 73 -2.96 23.65 3.43
C PRO A 73 -3.81 22.97 4.51
N PRO A 74 -3.80 23.45 5.77
CA PRO A 74 -3.30 24.75 6.22
C PRO A 74 -1.80 24.81 6.62
N GLY A 75 -1.05 23.71 6.54
CA GLY A 75 0.39 23.64 6.84
C GLY A 75 0.74 23.37 8.31
N ASN A 76 -0.26 23.14 9.16
CA ASN A 76 -0.09 23.02 10.61
C ASN A 76 -0.60 21.69 11.20
N ALA A 77 -0.91 20.72 10.34
CA ALA A 77 -1.26 19.37 10.79
C ALA A 77 -0.03 18.66 11.37
N THR A 78 -0.29 17.65 12.20
CA THR A 78 0.78 16.80 12.76
C THR A 78 1.40 15.99 11.63
N ALA A 79 2.72 16.08 11.50
CA ALA A 79 3.50 15.17 10.68
C ALA A 79 3.87 13.92 11.47
N ALA A 80 3.91 12.79 10.78
CA ALA A 80 4.23 11.50 11.38
C ALA A 80 5.64 11.45 12.02
N GLY A 81 6.57 12.27 11.52
CA GLY A 81 7.97 12.30 11.93
C GLY A 81 8.47 13.67 12.45
N PRO A 82 9.80 13.89 12.53
CA PRO A 82 10.88 12.97 12.19
C PRO A 82 11.09 11.94 13.33
N PHE A 83 10.59 10.72 13.13
CA PHE A 83 10.56 9.64 14.12
C PHE A 83 11.89 9.52 14.91
N PRO A 84 11.88 9.27 16.24
CA PRO A 84 10.75 8.86 17.07
C PRO A 84 9.85 10.02 17.50
N TYR A 85 10.17 11.24 17.10
CA TYR A 85 9.33 12.40 17.35
C TYR A 85 8.24 12.47 16.29
N GLU A 86 7.05 12.87 16.73
CA GLU A 86 6.09 13.51 15.84
C GLU A 86 6.22 15.02 16.02
N SER A 87 5.87 15.77 14.99
CA SER A 87 5.99 17.22 15.04
C SER A 87 5.01 17.96 14.15
N ALA A 88 4.70 19.19 14.54
CA ALA A 88 3.82 20.09 13.82
C ALA A 88 4.45 21.49 13.74
N LEU A 89 4.02 22.28 12.77
CA LEU A 89 4.43 23.67 12.62
C LEU A 89 3.27 24.58 13.04
N ASP A 90 3.53 25.57 13.87
CA ASP A 90 2.58 26.66 14.12
C ASP A 90 3.26 28.03 13.91
N GLY A 91 2.52 29.13 14.09
CA GLY A 91 3.07 30.47 13.88
C GLY A 91 4.15 30.85 14.88
N ASN A 92 4.24 30.14 16.01
CA ASN A 92 5.18 30.41 17.07
C ASN A 92 6.38 29.47 17.05
N GLY A 93 6.41 28.41 16.25
CA GLY A 93 7.57 27.54 16.12
C GLY A 93 7.24 26.09 15.84
N VAL A 94 8.23 25.22 16.10
CA VAL A 94 8.15 23.78 15.87
C VAL A 94 7.67 23.09 17.14
N ILE A 95 6.52 22.43 17.07
CA ILE A 95 5.98 21.57 18.13
C ILE A 95 6.52 20.16 17.93
N PHE A 96 6.98 19.51 19.00
CA PHE A 96 7.45 18.13 18.95
C PHE A 96 7.23 17.40 20.27
N GLY A 97 7.21 16.08 20.21
CA GLY A 97 7.24 15.22 21.38
C GLY A 97 7.37 13.75 20.99
N VAL A 98 7.51 12.89 21.99
CA VAL A 98 7.60 11.44 21.79
C VAL A 98 6.54 10.78 22.64
N SER A 99 5.60 10.10 21.97
CA SER A 99 4.64 9.28 22.67
C SER A 99 5.32 8.03 23.24
N THR A 100 5.11 7.74 24.53
CA THR A 100 5.71 6.58 25.23
C THR A 100 4.68 5.55 25.67
N GLN A 101 3.41 5.75 25.32
CA GLN A 101 2.32 4.88 25.73
C GLN A 101 1.54 4.41 24.51
N ARG A 102 1.34 3.09 24.47
CA ARG A 102 0.42 2.45 23.53
C ARG A 102 -0.78 1.88 24.27
N SER A 103 -1.92 1.85 23.59
CA SER A 103 -3.13 1.20 24.08
C SER A 103 -3.70 0.30 23.01
N PHE A 104 -3.93 -0.97 23.36
CA PHE A 104 -4.62 -1.91 22.49
C PHE A 104 -6.10 -1.96 22.89
N ASP A 105 -7.00 -1.79 21.92
CA ASP A 105 -8.45 -1.79 22.17
C ASP A 105 -9.16 -3.10 21.79
N GLY A 106 -8.40 -4.13 21.39
CA GLY A 106 -8.93 -5.40 20.88
C GLY A 106 -8.90 -5.51 19.36
N THR A 107 -8.83 -4.39 18.64
CA THR A 107 -8.77 -4.35 17.17
C THR A 107 -7.57 -3.55 16.65
N SER A 108 -7.11 -2.57 17.43
CA SER A 108 -6.04 -1.67 17.04
C SER A 108 -5.13 -1.34 18.22
N ILE A 109 -3.84 -1.24 17.91
CA ILE A 109 -2.86 -0.58 18.77
C ILE A 109 -2.85 0.91 18.42
N LYS A 110 -2.91 1.76 19.44
CA LYS A 110 -2.95 3.23 19.30
C LYS A 110 -1.82 3.85 20.11
N GLN A 111 -1.12 4.78 19.49
CA GLN A 111 -0.08 5.60 20.10
C GLN A 111 -0.35 7.06 19.74
N PRO A 112 -1.28 7.73 20.44
CA PRO A 112 -1.65 9.10 20.11
C PRO A 112 -0.45 10.04 20.19
N THR A 113 -0.45 11.01 19.28
CA THR A 113 0.58 12.03 19.20
C THR A 113 0.74 12.81 20.49
N GLN A 114 1.99 13.15 20.83
CA GLN A 114 2.30 13.96 22.00
C GLN A 114 3.04 15.24 21.61
N ALA A 115 2.48 16.39 22.00
CA ALA A 115 3.14 17.70 21.90
C ALA A 115 3.78 18.03 23.25
N ASP A 116 5.07 17.72 23.43
CA ASP A 116 5.77 17.96 24.70
C ASP A 116 6.33 19.39 24.79
N TRP A 117 6.90 19.87 23.69
CA TRP A 117 7.62 21.15 23.63
C TRP A 117 7.32 21.89 22.33
N ARG A 118 7.40 23.21 22.40
CA ARG A 118 7.51 24.09 21.22
C ARG A 118 8.84 24.83 21.26
N ALA A 119 9.64 24.70 20.22
CA ALA A 119 10.88 25.46 20.05
C ALA A 119 10.64 26.71 19.20
N SER A 120 11.18 27.85 19.67
CA SER A 120 11.02 29.16 19.07
C SER A 120 12.20 30.07 19.44
N PHE A 121 12.08 31.37 19.16
CA PHE A 121 12.93 32.43 19.66
C PHE A 121 12.12 33.71 19.95
N VAL A 122 12.60 34.51 20.91
CA VAL A 122 11.88 35.71 21.42
C VAL A 122 11.56 36.71 20.31
N GLU A 123 12.45 36.85 19.34
CA GLU A 123 12.31 37.83 18.27
C GLU A 123 11.21 37.45 17.27
N HIS A 124 10.78 36.18 17.19
CA HIS A 124 9.76 35.76 16.24
C HIS A 124 8.39 36.37 16.56
N SER A 125 7.75 37.01 15.59
CA SER A 125 6.48 37.73 15.77
C SER A 125 5.26 36.83 16.03
N GLY A 126 5.35 35.54 15.72
CA GLY A 126 4.22 34.61 15.76
C GLY A 126 3.48 34.48 14.42
N GLU A 127 3.91 35.24 13.40
CA GLU A 127 3.33 35.18 12.05
C GLU A 127 3.66 33.85 11.38
N PHE A 128 2.63 33.11 10.95
CA PHE A 128 2.83 31.81 10.31
C PHE A 128 3.53 31.92 8.96
N SER A 129 3.48 33.05 8.26
CA SER A 129 4.24 33.23 7.01
C SER A 129 5.76 33.34 7.22
N ASN A 130 6.22 33.52 8.46
CA ASN A 130 7.63 33.69 8.81
C ASN A 130 8.35 32.35 9.03
N HIS A 131 7.92 31.31 8.32
CA HIS A 131 8.68 30.07 8.18
C HIS A 131 8.62 29.54 6.75
N LYS A 132 9.65 28.80 6.35
CA LYS A 132 9.71 28.12 5.05
C LYS A 132 10.63 26.91 5.05
N ALA A 133 10.42 26.00 4.11
CA ALA A 133 11.42 25.01 3.75
C ALA A 133 12.60 25.71 3.06
N VAL A 134 13.81 25.39 3.52
CA VAL A 134 15.07 25.83 2.87
C VAL A 134 15.74 24.70 2.10
N GLY A 135 15.21 23.48 2.24
CA GLY A 135 15.62 22.30 1.50
C GLY A 135 14.86 21.07 1.98
N PHE A 136 14.76 20.08 1.11
CA PHE A 136 14.27 18.74 1.43
C PHE A 136 14.95 17.75 0.48
N ASP A 137 14.98 16.50 0.91
CA ASP A 137 15.34 15.35 0.08
C ASP A 137 14.19 14.34 0.15
N THR A 138 14.41 13.10 -0.29
CA THR A 138 13.37 12.07 -0.28
C THR A 138 12.85 11.76 1.13
N GLN A 139 13.65 11.96 2.19
CA GLN A 139 13.33 11.55 3.56
C GLN A 139 13.40 12.70 4.58
N SER A 140 14.11 13.79 4.31
CA SER A 140 14.33 14.88 5.24
C SER A 140 13.75 16.21 4.75
N VAL A 141 13.41 17.08 5.70
CA VAL A 141 13.01 18.46 5.44
C VAL A 141 13.73 19.40 6.40
N THR A 142 14.24 20.51 5.87
CA THR A 142 14.86 21.57 6.66
C THR A 142 13.96 22.79 6.64
N VAL A 143 13.44 23.17 7.81
CA VAL A 143 12.49 24.29 7.98
C VAL A 143 13.19 25.43 8.71
N GLN A 144 13.08 26.65 8.21
CA GLN A 144 13.60 27.84 8.87
C GLN A 144 12.47 28.77 9.27
N TYR A 145 12.40 29.09 10.56
CA TYR A 145 11.66 30.23 11.10
C TYR A 145 12.58 31.46 11.11
N PHE A 146 12.07 32.63 10.75
CA PHE A 146 12.89 33.83 10.61
C PHE A 146 12.13 35.11 11.01
N GLU A 147 12.85 36.08 11.58
CA GLU A 147 12.37 37.44 11.78
C GLU A 147 13.52 38.39 11.49
N GLU A 148 13.37 39.25 10.48
CA GLU A 148 14.47 40.07 9.94
C GLU A 148 15.75 39.24 9.66
N SER A 149 16.79 39.37 10.50
CA SER A 149 18.05 38.64 10.39
C SER A 149 18.23 37.52 11.43
N ALA A 150 17.29 37.41 12.38
CA ALA A 150 17.24 36.36 13.37
C ALA A 150 16.56 35.13 12.76
N SER A 151 17.08 33.93 13.01
CA SER A 151 16.48 32.70 12.50
C SER A 151 16.72 31.48 13.39
N MET A 152 15.78 30.54 13.32
CA MET A 152 15.90 29.19 13.86
C MET A 152 15.65 28.17 12.74
N THR A 153 16.61 27.29 12.49
CA THR A 153 16.51 26.22 11.49
C THR A 153 16.34 24.87 12.18
N PHE A 154 15.25 24.18 11.86
CA PHE A 154 14.94 22.81 12.26
C PHE A 154 15.40 21.82 11.19
N TYR A 155 16.21 20.84 11.58
CA TYR A 155 16.60 19.72 10.73
C TYR A 155 15.71 18.50 11.02
N GLY A 156 14.68 18.31 10.20
CA GLY A 156 13.75 17.19 10.29
C GLY A 156 14.31 15.96 9.58
N VAL A 157 15.10 15.15 10.30
CA VAL A 157 15.70 13.91 9.77
C VAL A 157 15.19 12.69 10.55
N PRO A 158 14.41 11.79 9.93
CA PRO A 158 13.93 10.57 10.57
C PRO A 158 15.06 9.71 11.15
N GLY A 159 14.80 9.11 12.31
CA GLY A 159 15.74 8.25 13.02
C GLY A 159 16.71 9.00 13.94
N SER A 160 16.76 10.33 13.92
CA SER A 160 17.59 11.04 14.89
C SER A 160 16.97 10.92 16.29
N PRO A 161 17.71 10.44 17.31
CA PRO A 161 17.20 10.45 18.69
C PRO A 161 17.10 11.87 19.28
N TYR A 162 17.57 12.88 18.53
CA TYR A 162 17.54 14.27 18.92
C TYR A 162 16.75 15.13 17.92
N VAL A 163 15.91 16.03 18.42
CA VAL A 163 15.41 17.16 17.62
C VAL A 163 16.48 18.25 17.61
N THR A 164 16.84 18.77 16.44
CA THR A 164 17.98 19.67 16.28
C THR A 164 17.56 21.03 15.72
N PHE A 165 17.96 22.09 16.42
CA PHE A 165 17.69 23.49 16.06
C PHE A 165 19.00 24.28 15.97
N GLN A 166 19.26 24.90 14.83
CA GLN A 166 20.35 25.85 14.63
C GLN A 166 19.81 27.29 14.69
N TYR A 167 20.29 28.06 15.66
CA TYR A 167 19.94 29.46 15.83
C TYR A 167 21.00 30.38 15.23
N ASN A 168 20.56 31.52 14.72
CA ASN A 168 21.43 32.59 14.25
C ASN A 168 20.89 33.94 14.73
N GLN A 169 21.61 34.59 15.65
CA GLN A 169 21.25 35.87 16.24
C GLN A 169 19.82 35.92 16.81
N SER A 170 19.35 34.79 17.32
CA SER A 170 18.01 34.61 17.90
C SER A 170 18.14 34.29 19.38
N THR A 171 17.17 34.64 20.21
CA THR A 171 17.14 34.28 21.64
C THR A 171 16.26 33.04 21.83
N PRO A 172 16.82 31.81 21.93
CA PRO A 172 16.03 30.57 22.02
C PRO A 172 14.97 30.58 23.11
N VAL A 173 13.80 30.05 22.78
CA VAL A 173 12.71 29.77 23.73
C VAL A 173 12.19 28.36 23.51
N LEU A 174 12.04 27.61 24.60
CA LEU A 174 11.35 26.33 24.64
C LEU A 174 10.12 26.50 25.54
N THR A 175 8.93 26.29 25.00
CA THR A 175 7.67 26.32 25.76
C THR A 175 7.24 24.90 26.06
N ALA A 176 6.98 24.59 27.34
CA ALA A 176 6.40 23.32 27.73
C ALA A 176 4.94 23.29 27.30
N MET A 177 4.58 22.33 26.45
CA MET A 177 3.23 22.17 25.90
C MET A 177 2.39 21.16 26.71
N ARG A 178 3.04 20.41 27.60
CA ARG A 178 2.41 19.32 28.34
C ARG A 178 2.86 19.23 29.79
N GLY A 179 2.35 20.16 30.60
CA GLY A 179 2.64 20.25 32.03
C GLY A 179 3.76 21.24 32.33
N GLY A 180 3.69 21.87 33.50
CA GLY A 180 4.70 22.84 33.95
C GLY A 180 6.06 22.20 34.25
N ILE A 181 7.12 23.02 34.21
CA ILE A 181 8.48 22.61 34.55
C ILE A 181 8.56 22.34 36.06
N THR A 182 8.98 21.13 36.45
CA THR A 182 9.12 20.70 37.85
C THR A 182 10.57 20.70 38.32
N SER A 183 11.52 20.54 37.41
CA SER A 183 12.94 20.68 37.71
C SER A 183 13.75 21.11 36.49
N PHE A 184 14.86 21.79 36.74
CA PHE A 184 15.84 22.16 35.73
C PHE A 184 17.25 22.06 36.30
N ASN A 185 18.11 21.33 35.59
CA ASN A 185 19.50 21.05 35.94
C ASN A 185 19.68 20.57 37.39
N ASN A 186 18.91 19.54 37.77
CA ASN A 186 18.86 18.94 39.12
C ASN A 186 18.37 19.86 40.24
N GLN A 187 17.77 21.01 39.93
CA GLN A 187 17.10 21.88 40.89
C GLN A 187 15.59 21.76 40.75
N THR A 188 14.87 21.50 41.84
CA THR A 188 13.40 21.52 41.86
C THR A 188 12.89 22.94 41.72
N LEU A 189 11.90 23.16 40.85
CA LEU A 189 11.23 24.44 40.67
C LEU A 189 9.82 24.36 41.25
N SER A 190 9.49 25.30 42.13
CA SER A 190 8.11 25.55 42.53
C SER A 190 7.42 26.47 41.53
N VAL A 191 6.08 26.41 41.46
CA VAL A 191 5.29 27.34 40.65
C VAL A 191 5.63 28.80 41.02
N GLY A 192 5.87 29.63 40.00
CA GLY A 192 6.31 31.02 40.11
C GLY A 192 7.82 31.19 40.30
N ALA A 193 8.59 30.11 40.45
CA ALA A 193 10.05 30.18 40.57
C ALA A 193 10.74 30.08 39.20
N ASN A 194 11.98 30.56 39.17
CA ASN A 194 12.89 30.37 38.05
C ASN A 194 14.28 29.97 38.54
N VAL A 195 15.06 29.36 37.64
CA VAL A 195 16.49 29.08 37.84
C VAL A 195 17.24 29.46 36.57
N THR A 196 18.43 30.02 36.71
CA THR A 196 19.31 30.35 35.60
C THR A 196 20.61 29.57 35.70
N VAL A 197 21.02 28.94 34.60
CA VAL A 197 22.22 28.13 34.51
C VAL A 197 22.96 28.44 33.22
N THR A 198 24.29 28.56 33.30
CA THR A 198 25.18 28.64 32.13
C THR A 198 25.88 27.30 31.93
N GLY A 199 25.88 26.78 30.71
CA GLY A 199 26.52 25.50 30.41
C GLY A 199 26.31 25.06 28.96
N THR A 200 26.62 23.79 28.70
CA THR A 200 26.43 23.13 27.39
C THR A 200 25.52 21.91 27.48
N GLN A 201 25.15 21.48 28.68
CA GLN A 201 24.27 20.35 28.92
C GLN A 201 23.31 20.70 30.04
N PHE A 202 22.03 20.43 29.84
CA PHE A 202 20.97 20.70 30.79
C PHE A 202 19.99 19.53 30.82
N SER A 203 19.33 19.34 31.95
CA SER A 203 18.16 18.47 32.06
C SER A 203 16.95 19.29 32.45
N VAL A 204 15.79 18.98 31.87
CA VAL A 204 14.51 19.55 32.28
C VAL A 204 13.51 18.43 32.50
N SER A 205 12.77 18.49 33.59
CA SER A 205 11.62 17.61 33.81
C SER A 205 10.35 18.44 33.87
N SER A 206 9.33 17.99 33.15
CA SER A 206 7.94 18.39 33.33
C SER A 206 7.22 17.37 34.20
N LYS A 207 5.91 17.50 34.36
CA LYS A 207 5.09 16.46 35.01
C LYS A 207 5.11 15.12 34.27
N ASN A 208 5.29 15.13 32.95
CA ASN A 208 5.04 13.96 32.09
C ASN A 208 6.29 13.44 31.37
N SER A 209 7.36 14.23 31.30
CA SER A 209 8.56 13.87 30.52
C SER A 209 9.82 14.51 31.08
N THR A 210 10.97 13.90 30.79
CA THR A 210 12.29 14.50 31.04
C THR A 210 13.03 14.61 29.72
N TYR A 211 13.64 15.77 29.47
CA TYR A 211 14.43 16.05 28.28
C TYR A 211 15.84 16.47 28.66
N LEU A 212 16.79 16.07 27.82
CA LEU A 212 18.18 16.56 27.84
C LEU A 212 18.33 17.62 26.75
N ILE A 213 18.96 18.73 27.10
CA ILE A 213 19.24 19.84 26.18
C ILE A 213 20.76 19.94 26.04
N TYR A 214 21.24 19.77 24.82
CA TYR A 214 22.65 19.87 24.46
C TYR A 214 22.87 21.13 23.63
N ALA A 215 23.64 22.08 24.18
CA ALA A 215 24.10 23.24 23.44
C ALA A 215 25.53 22.99 22.97
N LEU A 216 25.76 23.02 21.66
CA LEU A 216 27.10 22.76 21.08
C LEU A 216 28.09 23.92 21.29
N SER A 217 27.63 25.01 21.90
CA SER A 217 28.42 26.10 22.44
C SER A 217 27.78 26.61 23.74
N PRO A 218 28.54 27.14 24.72
CA PRO A 218 27.99 27.60 25.99
C PRO A 218 26.84 28.59 25.82
N ILE A 219 25.77 28.37 26.57
CA ILE A 219 24.57 29.23 26.60
C ILE A 219 24.10 29.40 28.04
N THR A 220 23.45 30.52 28.33
CA THR A 220 22.77 30.75 29.61
C THR A 220 21.27 30.63 29.41
N LEU A 221 20.66 29.68 30.12
CA LEU A 221 19.24 29.38 30.04
C LEU A 221 18.57 29.65 31.39
N THR A 222 17.40 30.30 31.33
CA THR A 222 16.50 30.50 32.47
C THR A 222 15.25 29.66 32.29
N ALA A 223 15.08 28.66 33.15
CA ALA A 223 13.84 27.89 33.23
C ALA A 223 12.88 28.55 34.22
N THR A 224 11.61 28.72 33.83
CA THR A 224 10.54 29.32 34.62
C THR A 224 9.35 28.37 34.69
N ALA A 225 8.91 28.06 35.90
CA ALA A 225 7.68 27.31 36.14
C ALA A 225 6.53 28.31 36.34
N THR A 226 5.70 28.53 35.33
CA THR A 226 4.63 29.54 35.37
C THR A 226 3.43 29.04 36.16
N SER A 227 3.00 27.81 35.92
CA SER A 227 1.87 27.16 36.61
C SER A 227 2.13 25.65 36.74
N SER A 228 1.14 24.89 37.22
CA SER A 228 1.18 23.42 37.19
C SER A 228 1.22 22.85 35.77
N ASP A 229 0.77 23.63 34.79
CA ASP A 229 0.52 23.17 33.42
C ASP A 229 1.36 23.94 32.39
N GLU A 230 2.00 25.04 32.79
CA GLU A 230 2.77 25.93 31.91
C GLU A 230 4.19 26.20 32.45
N GLY A 231 5.15 26.29 31.52
CA GLY A 231 6.52 26.70 31.82
C GLY A 231 7.33 26.98 30.55
N SER A 232 8.47 27.65 30.70
CA SER A 232 9.35 27.95 29.58
C SER A 232 10.83 27.93 29.97
N ILE A 233 11.69 27.70 28.99
CA ILE A 233 13.14 27.90 29.08
C ILE A 233 13.50 28.96 28.05
N SER A 234 14.13 30.04 28.48
CA SER A 234 14.56 31.13 27.59
C SER A 234 16.06 31.39 27.73
N ALA A 235 16.72 31.67 26.62
CA ALA A 235 18.10 32.16 26.64
C ALA A 235 18.18 33.59 27.18
N SER A 236 19.27 33.94 27.85
CA SER A 236 19.45 35.30 28.41
C SER A 236 19.73 36.38 27.38
N SER A 237 20.11 36.00 26.15
CA SER A 237 20.52 36.88 25.07
C SER A 237 20.47 36.16 23.72
N PRO A 238 20.57 36.89 22.59
CA PRO A 238 20.73 36.27 21.28
C PRO A 238 21.89 35.27 21.23
N PHE A 239 21.67 34.17 20.52
CA PHE A 239 22.52 33.00 20.40
C PHE A 239 22.70 32.64 18.93
N SER A 240 23.94 32.32 18.56
CA SER A 240 24.28 31.73 17.27
C SER A 240 24.99 30.40 17.52
N GLY A 241 24.28 29.30 17.32
CA GLY A 241 24.75 27.96 17.66
C GLY A 241 23.63 26.93 17.58
N VAL A 242 23.92 25.70 18.01
CA VAL A 242 23.00 24.57 17.89
C VAL A 242 22.51 24.12 19.26
N LEU A 243 21.20 23.95 19.38
CA LEU A 243 20.55 23.25 20.47
C LEU A 243 19.98 21.91 19.96
N ARG A 244 20.25 20.84 20.69
CA ARG A 244 19.68 19.51 20.45
C ARG A 244 18.92 19.04 21.66
N LEU A 245 17.75 18.47 21.45
CA LEU A 245 16.88 17.97 22.51
C LEU A 245 16.64 16.48 22.35
N ALA A 246 16.82 15.72 23.43
CA ALA A 246 16.51 14.29 23.46
C ALA A 246 15.57 13.97 24.62
N MET A 247 14.49 13.23 24.37
CA MET A 247 13.67 12.69 25.45
C MET A 247 14.46 11.63 26.23
N LEU A 248 14.61 11.80 27.54
CA LEU A 248 15.20 10.81 28.43
C LEU A 248 14.09 9.87 28.93
N ASN A 249 13.78 8.84 28.15
CA ASN A 249 12.75 7.86 28.51
C ASN A 249 13.16 7.02 29.74
N GLU A 250 14.42 6.60 29.79
CA GLU A 250 15.01 5.86 30.92
C GLU A 250 16.35 6.46 31.33
N THR A 251 16.69 6.42 32.61
CA THR A 251 17.98 6.96 33.12
C THR A 251 19.20 6.29 32.47
N SER A 252 19.09 5.00 32.11
CA SER A 252 20.09 4.22 31.38
C SER A 252 20.45 4.84 30.03
N HIS A 253 19.51 5.51 29.36
CA HIS A 253 19.71 6.08 28.03
C HIS A 253 20.67 7.28 28.02
N LYS A 254 20.85 7.95 29.16
CA LYS A 254 21.61 9.19 29.24
C LYS A 254 23.04 9.05 28.76
N ALA A 255 23.72 7.96 29.11
CA ALA A 255 25.13 7.78 28.81
C ALA A 255 25.41 7.77 27.30
N LEU A 256 24.59 7.05 26.52
CA LEU A 256 24.70 6.99 25.07
C LEU A 256 24.33 8.34 24.44
N LEU A 257 23.25 8.97 24.91
CA LEU A 257 22.81 10.28 24.42
C LEU A 257 23.87 11.37 24.67
N ASP A 258 24.52 11.38 25.83
CA ASP A 258 25.59 12.33 26.14
C ASP A 258 26.78 12.15 25.19
N GLN A 259 27.21 10.88 25.02
CA GLN A 259 28.39 10.53 24.23
C GLN A 259 28.29 10.98 22.77
N TYR A 260 27.11 10.86 22.15
CA TYR A 260 26.91 11.12 20.72
C TYR A 260 26.16 12.43 20.41
N SER A 261 25.92 13.27 21.42
CA SER A 261 25.21 14.55 21.27
C SER A 261 25.90 15.55 20.32
N GLY A 262 27.21 15.41 20.07
CA GLY A 262 27.99 16.35 19.27
C GLY A 262 27.86 16.21 17.74
N VAL A 263 27.28 15.13 17.23
CA VAL A 263 27.14 14.87 15.79
C VAL A 263 25.67 14.73 15.41
N TYR A 264 25.24 15.43 14.36
CA TYR A 264 23.84 15.43 13.92
C TYR A 264 23.71 15.38 12.40
N PRO A 265 22.64 14.74 11.90
CA PRO A 265 22.36 14.72 10.48
C PRO A 265 21.66 16.02 10.05
N THR A 266 21.89 16.44 8.80
CA THR A 266 21.21 17.60 8.20
C THR A 266 20.35 17.22 6.99
N SER A 267 20.69 16.12 6.32
CA SER A 267 20.02 15.57 5.15
C SER A 267 20.41 14.10 4.99
N VAL A 268 19.73 13.39 4.08
CA VAL A 268 20.07 12.02 3.72
C VAL A 268 19.94 11.81 2.21
N GLY A 269 21.02 11.32 1.59
CA GLY A 269 21.00 10.83 0.23
C GLY A 269 20.72 9.33 0.19
N LEU A 270 20.00 8.89 -0.83
CA LEU A 270 19.86 7.48 -1.17
C LEU A 270 20.79 7.16 -2.34
N ASP A 271 21.44 6.01 -2.26
CA ASP A 271 22.19 5.40 -3.35
C ASP A 271 21.80 3.93 -3.45
N TYR A 272 22.03 3.33 -4.60
CA TYR A 272 21.55 1.99 -4.91
C TYR A 272 22.63 1.19 -5.62
N SER A 273 22.68 -0.11 -5.34
CA SER A 273 23.48 -1.04 -6.12
C SER A 273 22.76 -2.35 -6.27
N TRP A 274 22.99 -3.06 -7.37
CA TRP A 274 22.35 -4.33 -7.62
C TRP A 274 23.26 -5.30 -8.35
N THR A 275 22.99 -6.57 -8.12
CA THR A 275 23.32 -7.68 -9.00
C THR A 275 22.04 -8.15 -9.70
N ASN A 276 22.10 -9.23 -10.48
CA ASN A 276 20.90 -9.78 -11.11
C ASN A 276 19.86 -10.32 -10.10
N SER A 277 20.28 -10.67 -8.88
CA SER A 277 19.45 -11.35 -7.88
C SER A 277 19.36 -10.63 -6.54
N THR A 278 20.12 -9.56 -6.33
CA THR A 278 20.11 -8.78 -5.09
C THR A 278 20.23 -7.30 -5.36
N GLY A 279 19.63 -6.47 -4.52
CA GLY A 279 19.71 -5.02 -4.56
C GLY A 279 19.99 -4.46 -3.17
N THR A 280 20.73 -3.38 -3.08
CA THR A 280 21.11 -2.73 -1.83
C THR A 280 20.66 -1.27 -1.87
N ILE A 281 19.89 -0.87 -0.86
CA ILE A 281 19.58 0.53 -0.57
C ILE A 281 20.66 1.08 0.35
N VAL A 282 21.24 2.21 0.01
CA VAL A 282 22.31 2.85 0.80
C VAL A 282 21.85 4.21 1.28
N PHE A 283 21.61 4.33 2.58
CA PHE A 283 21.37 5.62 3.23
C PHE A 283 22.69 6.29 3.50
N ASN A 284 22.84 7.55 3.09
CA ASN A 284 24.04 8.36 3.27
C ASN A 284 23.67 9.69 3.95
N TRP A 285 23.90 9.81 5.25
CA TRP A 285 23.63 11.06 5.96
C TRP A 285 24.75 12.07 5.74
N ASP A 286 24.36 13.30 5.40
CA ASP A 286 25.22 14.45 5.60
C ASP A 286 25.15 14.86 7.07
N THR A 287 26.32 15.12 7.65
CA THR A 287 26.44 15.34 9.09
C THR A 287 27.26 16.57 9.40
N ALA A 288 26.82 17.33 10.40
CA ALA A 288 27.69 18.25 11.11
C ALA A 288 28.49 17.49 12.18
N GLY A 289 29.82 17.53 12.08
CA GLY A 289 30.72 16.75 12.93
C GLY A 289 31.23 15.48 12.25
N ASN A 290 31.86 14.60 13.03
CA ASN A 290 32.42 13.35 12.52
C ASN A 290 31.34 12.28 12.35
N GLY A 291 30.90 12.03 11.11
CA GLY A 291 29.81 11.09 10.82
C GLY A 291 30.06 9.62 11.22
N SER A 292 31.27 9.20 11.63
CA SER A 292 31.43 7.88 12.27
C SER A 292 30.68 7.76 13.59
N ASP A 293 30.48 8.91 14.25
CA ASP A 293 29.87 9.01 15.57
C ASP A 293 28.40 9.47 15.46
N LEU A 294 27.83 9.46 14.25
CA LEU A 294 26.40 9.72 14.06
C LEU A 294 25.59 8.61 14.72
N LEU A 295 24.76 8.96 15.70
CA LEU A 295 23.80 8.05 16.32
C LEU A 295 22.43 8.26 15.68
N MET A 296 21.92 7.20 15.06
CA MET A 296 20.59 7.12 14.47
C MET A 296 19.82 5.94 15.08
N LEU A 297 18.52 5.89 14.87
CA LEU A 297 17.61 4.88 15.40
C LEU A 297 17.01 4.06 14.25
N THR A 298 17.05 2.74 14.39
CA THR A 298 16.56 1.77 13.42
C THR A 298 15.16 1.30 13.82
N TRP A 299 14.31 0.98 12.85
CA TRP A 299 13.11 0.16 13.06
C TRP A 299 13.41 -1.32 12.78
N PRO A 300 12.46 -2.24 13.10
CA PRO A 300 12.65 -3.67 12.84
C PRO A 300 13.12 -3.99 11.42
N HIS A 301 12.46 -3.44 10.39
CA HIS A 301 12.78 -3.75 9.00
C HIS A 301 14.21 -3.32 8.60
N HIS A 302 14.72 -2.22 9.14
CA HIS A 302 16.12 -1.78 8.96
C HIS A 302 17.09 -2.81 9.55
N ARG A 303 16.87 -3.25 10.80
CA ARG A 303 17.78 -4.17 11.49
C ARG A 303 17.88 -5.53 10.82
N ILE A 304 16.77 -6.03 10.29
CA ILE A 304 16.69 -7.35 9.65
C ILE A 304 17.58 -7.41 8.40
N THR A 305 17.66 -6.33 7.62
CA THR A 305 18.34 -6.33 6.31
C THR A 305 19.69 -5.61 6.30
N MET A 306 20.03 -4.87 7.36
CA MET A 306 21.26 -4.09 7.43
C MET A 306 22.52 -4.96 7.38
N GLN A 307 23.41 -4.61 6.46
CA GLN A 307 24.71 -5.23 6.29
C GLN A 307 25.75 -4.56 7.20
N LYS A 308 26.57 -5.40 7.86
CA LYS A 308 27.66 -4.96 8.75
C LYS A 308 27.22 -3.90 9.78
N PRO A 309 26.13 -4.15 10.53
CA PRO A 309 25.60 -3.15 11.44
C PRO A 309 26.58 -2.84 12.58
N ASN A 310 26.55 -1.58 13.04
CA ASN A 310 27.21 -1.14 14.25
C ASN A 310 26.15 -0.71 15.27
N PHE A 311 25.61 -1.69 15.99
CA PHE A 311 24.53 -1.48 16.96
C PHE A 311 25.10 -1.39 18.38
N PRO A 312 24.90 -0.27 19.09
CA PRO A 312 24.96 -0.26 20.55
C PRO A 312 23.92 -1.23 21.15
N ASP A 313 24.08 -1.55 22.44
CA ASP A 313 23.13 -2.40 23.16
C ASP A 313 21.71 -1.80 23.11
N ILE A 314 20.69 -2.63 22.91
CA ILE A 314 19.29 -2.20 22.84
C ILE A 314 18.79 -1.55 24.15
N THR A 315 19.43 -1.88 25.28
CA THR A 315 19.15 -1.26 26.59
C THR A 315 19.83 0.10 26.76
N ALA A 316 20.78 0.46 25.88
CA ALA A 316 21.49 1.72 25.95
C ALA A 316 20.67 2.89 25.37
N LEU A 317 19.68 2.62 24.52
CA LEU A 317 18.69 3.59 24.04
C LEU A 317 17.53 2.87 23.36
N SER A 318 16.31 3.26 23.68
CA SER A 318 15.12 2.75 22.98
C SER A 318 13.93 3.71 23.06
N TYR A 319 13.12 3.70 22.00
CA TYR A 319 11.81 4.37 21.97
C TYR A 319 10.78 3.44 21.34
N LEU A 320 9.70 3.13 22.05
CA LEU A 320 8.57 2.39 21.49
C LEU A 320 7.72 3.36 20.67
N THR A 321 7.59 3.12 19.36
CA THR A 321 6.79 3.92 18.39
C THR A 321 5.68 3.07 17.81
N ILE A 322 4.73 3.55 17.00
CA ILE A 322 3.66 2.70 16.44
C ILE A 322 4.18 1.48 15.63
N LYS A 323 5.35 1.60 14.99
CA LYS A 323 6.04 0.55 14.21
C LYS A 323 7.08 -0.27 15.01
N GLY A 324 6.97 -0.25 16.33
CA GLY A 324 7.81 -1.02 17.25
C GLY A 324 8.93 -0.23 17.87
N TYR A 325 9.84 -0.96 18.52
CA TYR A 325 11.00 -0.35 19.16
C TYR A 325 11.99 0.17 18.12
N MET A 326 12.36 1.44 18.31
CA MET A 326 13.48 2.08 17.67
C MET A 326 14.75 1.89 18.50
N TYR A 327 15.80 1.29 17.92
CA TYR A 327 17.08 0.96 18.59
C TYR A 327 18.29 1.60 17.91
N PRO A 328 19.37 1.91 18.65
CA PRO A 328 20.49 2.69 18.15
C PRO A 328 21.32 1.96 17.09
N ALA A 329 21.83 2.72 16.14
CA ALA A 329 22.87 2.32 15.20
C ALA A 329 23.82 3.49 14.94
N LEU A 330 25.12 3.19 14.84
CA LEU A 330 26.18 4.17 14.66
C LEU A 330 26.68 4.21 13.21
N GLY A 331 27.04 5.41 12.78
CA GLY A 331 27.68 5.67 11.51
C GLY A 331 26.74 6.33 10.50
N LYS A 332 27.33 7.16 9.63
CA LYS A 332 26.62 7.93 8.61
C LYS A 332 26.21 7.15 7.35
N GLN A 333 26.35 5.83 7.33
CA GLN A 333 25.92 5.04 6.18
C GLN A 333 25.32 3.71 6.62
N TRP A 334 24.12 3.40 6.12
CA TRP A 334 23.49 2.08 6.25
C TRP A 334 23.33 1.46 4.87
N GLN A 335 23.51 0.14 4.79
CA GLN A 335 23.32 -0.64 3.56
C GLN A 335 22.31 -1.73 3.86
N LEU A 336 21.14 -1.68 3.22
CA LEU A 336 20.04 -2.64 3.41
C LEU A 336 19.96 -3.54 2.17
N LEU A 337 20.17 -4.84 2.34
CA LEU A 337 20.26 -5.81 1.25
C LEU A 337 18.94 -6.58 1.09
N TYR A 338 18.45 -6.64 -0.15
CA TYR A 338 17.21 -7.33 -0.53
C TYR A 338 17.47 -8.33 -1.66
N ASN A 339 16.70 -9.42 -1.65
CA ASN A 339 16.65 -10.36 -2.77
C ASN A 339 15.70 -9.81 -3.83
N LEU A 340 16.13 -9.81 -5.10
CA LEU A 340 15.33 -9.33 -6.22
C LEU A 340 14.69 -10.52 -6.93
N THR A 341 13.37 -10.63 -6.91
CA THR A 341 12.65 -11.66 -7.68
C THR A 341 12.95 -11.53 -9.18
N SER A 342 13.18 -12.64 -9.87
CA SER A 342 13.24 -12.67 -11.34
C SER A 342 11.92 -13.13 -11.96
N ASN A 343 10.99 -13.61 -11.13
CA ASN A 343 9.69 -14.13 -11.53
C ASN A 343 8.70 -12.97 -11.62
N LEU A 344 8.73 -12.27 -12.76
CA LEU A 344 7.78 -11.20 -13.05
C LEU A 344 6.61 -11.73 -13.87
N TRP A 345 6.85 -12.16 -15.10
CA TRP A 345 5.79 -12.60 -16.01
C TRP A 345 5.19 -13.96 -15.62
N ASP A 346 6.07 -14.88 -15.24
CA ASP A 346 5.77 -16.30 -15.03
C ASP A 346 6.20 -16.75 -13.63
N PRO A 347 5.51 -17.73 -13.03
CA PRO A 347 5.95 -18.38 -11.80
C PRO A 347 7.25 -19.18 -12.05
N PRO A 348 8.04 -19.44 -10.99
CA PRO A 348 9.33 -20.15 -11.11
C PRO A 348 9.22 -21.64 -11.47
N ARG A 349 8.00 -22.18 -11.62
CA ARG A 349 7.72 -23.60 -11.85
C ARG A 349 6.63 -23.75 -12.89
N ASP A 350 6.72 -24.82 -13.65
CA ASP A 350 5.70 -25.23 -14.60
C ASP A 350 4.39 -25.58 -13.88
N LEU A 351 3.28 -25.47 -14.60
CA LEU A 351 1.96 -25.90 -14.12
C LEU A 351 1.94 -27.42 -13.89
N ASP A 352 1.47 -27.85 -12.73
CA ASP A 352 1.26 -29.27 -12.44
C ASP A 352 0.28 -29.89 -13.45
N ASP A 353 0.67 -31.02 -14.04
CA ASP A 353 -0.09 -31.72 -15.10
C ASP A 353 -1.55 -31.99 -14.71
N SER A 354 -1.83 -32.23 -13.42
CA SER A 354 -3.19 -32.49 -12.95
C SER A 354 -4.11 -31.27 -13.04
N CYS A 355 -3.54 -30.06 -13.09
CA CYS A 355 -4.29 -28.81 -13.21
C CYS A 355 -4.46 -28.36 -14.67
N SER A 356 -3.63 -28.86 -15.59
CA SER A 356 -3.51 -28.36 -16.97
C SER A 356 -4.84 -28.32 -17.73
N ALA A 357 -5.61 -29.41 -17.71
CA ALA A 357 -6.88 -29.48 -18.44
C ALA A 357 -7.90 -28.43 -17.96
N SER A 358 -8.01 -28.25 -16.63
CA SER A 358 -8.93 -27.30 -16.03
C SER A 358 -8.52 -25.85 -16.29
N VAL A 359 -7.22 -25.54 -16.16
CA VAL A 359 -6.68 -24.20 -16.46
C VAL A 359 -6.90 -23.84 -17.93
N LEU A 360 -6.60 -24.75 -18.86
CA LEU A 360 -6.80 -24.51 -20.30
C LEU A 360 -8.27 -24.29 -20.65
N LYS A 361 -9.17 -25.07 -20.07
CA LYS A 361 -10.63 -24.94 -20.29
C LYS A 361 -11.15 -23.62 -19.73
N GLY A 362 -10.65 -23.20 -18.57
CA GLY A 362 -10.91 -21.88 -17.98
C GLY A 362 -10.45 -20.75 -18.88
N LEU A 363 -9.20 -20.84 -19.35
CA LEU A 363 -8.56 -19.84 -20.20
C LEU A 363 -9.33 -19.66 -21.52
N GLU A 364 -9.68 -20.77 -22.19
CA GLU A 364 -10.50 -20.75 -23.42
C GLU A 364 -11.86 -20.10 -23.18
N TYR A 365 -12.51 -20.41 -22.05
CA TYR A 365 -13.80 -19.83 -21.71
C TYR A 365 -13.70 -18.32 -21.47
N GLU A 366 -12.79 -17.88 -20.60
CA GLU A 366 -12.66 -16.48 -20.17
C GLU A 366 -12.19 -15.59 -21.33
N VAL A 367 -11.22 -16.05 -22.14
CA VAL A 367 -10.82 -15.34 -23.37
C VAL A 367 -11.97 -15.31 -24.38
N GLY A 368 -12.74 -16.39 -24.50
CA GLY A 368 -13.92 -16.45 -25.37
C GLY A 368 -15.05 -15.50 -24.98
N GLN A 369 -15.05 -14.96 -23.74
CA GLN A 369 -16.02 -13.94 -23.31
C GLN A 369 -15.63 -12.52 -23.69
N LEU A 370 -14.38 -12.29 -24.12
CA LEU A 370 -13.89 -10.95 -24.44
C LEU A 370 -14.53 -10.43 -25.73
N ASN A 371 -15.21 -9.29 -25.62
CA ASN A 371 -15.84 -8.62 -26.76
C ASN A 371 -15.18 -7.26 -26.99
N VAL A 372 -14.29 -7.20 -27.98
CA VAL A 372 -13.53 -5.99 -28.36
C VAL A 372 -14.44 -4.79 -28.65
N SER A 373 -15.61 -5.01 -29.28
CA SER A 373 -16.54 -3.91 -29.60
C SER A 373 -17.20 -3.30 -28.36
N ASN A 374 -17.19 -4.03 -27.24
CA ASN A 374 -17.74 -3.63 -25.95
C ASN A 374 -16.65 -3.63 -24.85
N ALA A 375 -15.38 -3.38 -25.22
CA ALA A 375 -14.33 -3.20 -24.24
C ALA A 375 -14.68 -2.03 -23.30
N PRO A 376 -14.36 -2.13 -21.99
CA PRO A 376 -14.83 -1.16 -21.00
C PRO A 376 -14.20 0.22 -21.26
N VAL A 377 -14.97 1.27 -20.98
CA VAL A 377 -14.48 2.65 -20.96
C VAL A 377 -14.07 2.98 -19.52
N PRO A 378 -12.94 3.68 -19.29
CA PRO A 378 -12.57 4.12 -17.95
C PRO A 378 -13.70 4.94 -17.30
N GLY A 379 -14.21 4.46 -16.16
CA GLY A 379 -15.11 5.22 -15.27
C GLY A 379 -14.36 5.91 -14.14
N ASP A 380 -13.27 5.29 -13.72
CA ASP A 380 -12.29 5.69 -12.69
C ASP A 380 -10.94 5.03 -13.07
N PHE A 381 -9.86 5.26 -12.32
CA PHE A 381 -8.59 4.59 -12.61
C PHE A 381 -8.46 3.25 -11.87
N TYR A 382 -9.02 3.16 -10.66
CA TYR A 382 -8.88 2.02 -9.76
C TYR A 382 -9.56 0.73 -10.26
N TYR A 383 -10.89 0.69 -10.30
CA TYR A 383 -11.68 -0.47 -10.65
C TYR A 383 -11.47 -0.88 -12.10
N TRP A 384 -11.39 0.10 -13.00
CA TRP A 384 -11.10 -0.15 -14.40
C TRP A 384 -9.71 -0.78 -14.58
N GLY A 385 -8.69 -0.24 -13.91
CA GLY A 385 -7.33 -0.77 -13.96
C GLY A 385 -7.27 -2.19 -13.40
N GLY A 386 -7.85 -2.43 -12.22
CA GLY A 386 -7.90 -3.75 -11.59
C GLY A 386 -8.56 -4.81 -12.46
N ALA A 387 -9.70 -4.48 -13.09
CA ALA A 387 -10.40 -5.39 -13.98
C ALA A 387 -9.59 -5.72 -15.25
N LEU A 388 -8.92 -4.74 -15.86
CA LEU A 388 -8.08 -5.01 -17.01
C LEU A 388 -6.81 -5.77 -16.65
N ASN A 389 -6.26 -5.59 -15.45
CA ASN A 389 -5.09 -6.32 -14.99
C ASN A 389 -5.37 -7.82 -14.87
N SER A 390 -6.55 -8.21 -14.39
CA SER A 390 -6.96 -9.61 -14.33
C SER A 390 -7.11 -10.23 -15.73
N VAL A 391 -7.59 -9.46 -16.71
CA VAL A 391 -7.64 -9.85 -18.13
C VAL A 391 -6.23 -9.95 -18.73
N ALA A 392 -5.32 -9.02 -18.42
CA ALA A 392 -3.94 -9.05 -18.88
C ALA A 392 -3.17 -10.30 -18.41
N ARG A 393 -3.47 -10.80 -17.20
CA ARG A 393 -2.94 -12.08 -16.73
C ARG A 393 -3.30 -13.26 -17.63
N LEU A 394 -4.47 -13.26 -18.28
CA LEU A 394 -4.86 -14.34 -19.21
C LEU A 394 -3.90 -14.45 -20.40
N ALA A 395 -3.43 -13.33 -20.96
CA ALA A 395 -2.45 -13.35 -22.06
C ALA A 395 -1.10 -13.93 -21.61
N SER A 396 -0.65 -13.59 -20.40
CA SER A 396 0.60 -14.13 -19.85
C SER A 396 0.50 -15.65 -19.60
N ILE A 397 -0.63 -16.12 -19.06
CA ILE A 397 -0.88 -17.55 -18.84
C ILE A 397 -0.99 -18.30 -20.18
N ALA A 398 -1.67 -17.71 -21.17
CA ALA A 398 -1.79 -18.28 -22.51
C ALA A 398 -0.41 -18.48 -23.17
N ASP A 399 0.45 -17.47 -23.12
CA ASP A 399 1.83 -17.54 -23.62
C ASP A 399 2.62 -18.64 -22.90
N ASN A 400 2.57 -18.66 -21.56
CA ASN A 400 3.26 -19.67 -20.74
C ASN A 400 2.83 -21.11 -21.05
N LEU A 401 1.55 -21.32 -21.34
CA LEU A 401 0.99 -22.64 -21.69
C LEU A 401 1.08 -22.96 -23.20
N GLY A 402 1.75 -22.12 -24.00
CA GLY A 402 1.92 -22.34 -25.44
C GLY A 402 0.65 -22.13 -26.27
N ARG A 403 -0.35 -21.42 -25.74
CA ARG A 403 -1.62 -21.07 -26.39
C ARG A 403 -1.58 -19.67 -27.00
N SER A 404 -0.65 -19.46 -27.92
CA SER A 404 -0.49 -18.18 -28.62
C SER A 404 -1.75 -17.73 -29.36
N ASP A 405 -2.64 -18.66 -29.74
CA ASP A 405 -3.94 -18.37 -30.34
C ASP A 405 -4.90 -17.60 -29.43
N LEU A 406 -4.69 -17.66 -28.10
CA LEU A 406 -5.50 -16.95 -27.11
C LEU A 406 -4.88 -15.61 -26.67
N VAL A 407 -3.65 -15.30 -27.07
CA VAL A 407 -2.98 -14.03 -26.71
C VAL A 407 -3.62 -12.86 -27.47
N ASP A 408 -3.69 -12.93 -28.81
CA ASP A 408 -4.16 -11.82 -29.64
C ASP A 408 -5.57 -11.31 -29.29
N PRO A 409 -6.59 -12.15 -28.99
CA PRO A 409 -7.90 -11.68 -28.55
C PRO A 409 -7.85 -10.85 -27.26
N VAL A 410 -6.99 -11.23 -26.31
CA VAL A 410 -6.78 -10.47 -25.08
C VAL A 410 -6.15 -9.13 -25.39
N ILE A 411 -5.08 -9.10 -26.19
CA ILE A 411 -4.38 -7.85 -26.54
C ILE A 411 -5.30 -6.87 -27.26
N GLN A 412 -6.09 -7.34 -28.24
CA GLN A 412 -7.07 -6.49 -28.95
C GLN A 412 -8.13 -5.90 -28.00
N TYR A 413 -8.58 -6.68 -27.02
CA TYR A 413 -9.53 -6.21 -26.02
C TYR A 413 -8.92 -5.12 -25.12
N LEU A 414 -7.69 -5.33 -24.65
CA LEU A 414 -6.96 -4.37 -23.82
C LEU A 414 -6.67 -3.08 -24.58
N GLU A 415 -6.19 -3.16 -25.83
CA GLU A 415 -5.94 -2.00 -26.69
C GLU A 415 -7.20 -1.19 -26.96
N ALA A 416 -8.34 -1.84 -27.22
CA ALA A 416 -9.61 -1.17 -27.43
C ALA A 416 -10.05 -0.37 -26.19
N SER A 417 -9.80 -0.89 -24.99
CA SER A 417 -10.07 -0.16 -23.74
C SER A 417 -9.05 0.96 -23.47
N PHE A 418 -7.76 0.71 -23.72
CA PHE A 418 -6.69 1.70 -23.53
C PHE A 418 -6.76 2.88 -24.51
N ALA A 419 -7.35 2.68 -25.69
CA ALA A 419 -7.54 3.74 -26.67
C ALA A 419 -8.29 4.98 -26.09
N TYR A 420 -9.15 4.78 -25.09
CA TYR A 420 -9.84 5.86 -24.40
C TYR A 420 -8.90 6.74 -23.59
N TRP A 421 -7.77 6.22 -23.12
CA TRP A 421 -6.81 6.98 -22.33
C TRP A 421 -6.11 8.07 -23.13
N PHE A 422 -5.90 7.80 -24.42
CA PHE A 422 -5.29 8.73 -25.37
C PHE A 422 -6.31 9.68 -26.02
N ASN A 423 -7.61 9.48 -25.74
CA ASN A 423 -8.69 10.20 -26.36
C ASN A 423 -9.15 11.37 -25.48
N THR A 424 -8.90 12.60 -25.92
CA THR A 424 -9.29 13.84 -25.24
C THR A 424 -10.81 14.03 -25.05
N SER A 425 -11.63 13.20 -25.71
CA SER A 425 -13.10 13.20 -25.59
C SER A 425 -13.63 12.14 -24.62
N ALA A 426 -12.76 11.37 -23.95
CA ALA A 426 -13.18 10.43 -22.90
C ALA A 426 -13.75 11.17 -21.68
N THR A 427 -14.56 10.47 -20.88
CA THR A 427 -15.22 11.05 -19.69
C THR A 427 -14.29 11.16 -18.50
N THR A 428 -13.46 10.13 -18.29
CA THR A 428 -12.46 10.07 -17.22
C THR A 428 -11.10 10.27 -17.88
N LEU A 429 -10.40 11.35 -17.48
CA LEU A 429 -9.20 11.83 -18.16
C LEU A 429 -8.07 12.04 -17.16
N PRO A 430 -6.84 11.57 -17.45
CA PRO A 430 -5.67 11.99 -16.71
C PRO A 430 -5.29 13.43 -17.09
N ALA A 431 -4.85 14.22 -16.12
CA ALA A 431 -4.33 15.55 -16.34
C ALA A 431 -3.00 15.73 -15.59
N TYR A 432 -2.13 16.61 -16.10
CA TYR A 432 -0.95 17.02 -15.37
C TYR A 432 -1.33 18.14 -14.40
N GLU A 433 -1.14 17.89 -13.11
CA GLU A 433 -1.42 18.84 -12.05
C GLU A 433 -0.19 19.75 -11.84
N THR A 434 -0.37 21.05 -12.04
CA THR A 434 0.77 21.98 -12.20
C THR A 434 1.27 22.59 -10.90
N ALA A 435 0.50 22.55 -9.81
CA ALA A 435 0.89 23.20 -8.54
C ALA A 435 1.83 22.32 -7.71
N TRP A 436 1.56 21.02 -7.63
CA TRP A 436 2.39 20.02 -6.96
C TRP A 436 3.29 19.26 -7.93
N GLY A 437 2.85 19.03 -9.17
CA GLY A 437 3.60 18.31 -10.18
C GLY A 437 3.37 16.79 -10.12
N GLY A 438 2.57 16.28 -11.05
CA GLY A 438 2.29 14.86 -11.26
C GLY A 438 1.09 14.64 -12.16
N VAL A 439 0.83 13.38 -12.54
CA VAL A 439 -0.39 13.00 -13.26
C VAL A 439 -1.46 12.66 -12.23
N VAL A 440 -2.70 13.11 -12.44
CA VAL A 440 -3.85 12.85 -11.56
C VAL A 440 -5.13 12.61 -12.37
N ASP A 441 -6.17 12.06 -11.73
CA ASP A 441 -7.55 12.16 -12.25
C ASP A 441 -7.97 13.63 -12.30
N LYS A 442 -8.31 14.11 -13.52
CA LYS A 442 -8.67 15.50 -13.76
C LYS A 442 -9.88 15.96 -12.96
N ALA A 443 -10.91 15.12 -12.85
CA ALA A 443 -12.11 15.47 -12.08
C ALA A 443 -11.80 15.45 -10.58
N GLY A 444 -10.99 14.48 -10.14
CA GLY A 444 -10.54 14.35 -8.77
C GLY A 444 -9.73 15.56 -8.27
N ALA A 445 -9.06 16.31 -9.15
CA ALA A 445 -8.24 17.46 -8.73
C ALA A 445 -9.03 18.54 -7.95
N THR A 446 -10.36 18.52 -8.02
CA THR A 446 -11.22 19.44 -7.25
C THR A 446 -12.16 18.76 -6.25
N ASP A 447 -12.22 17.42 -6.23
CA ASP A 447 -13.07 16.63 -5.34
C ASP A 447 -12.34 15.35 -4.88
N ALA A 448 -11.95 15.30 -3.62
CA ALA A 448 -11.21 14.18 -3.03
C ALA A 448 -12.03 12.88 -2.93
N ASN A 449 -13.34 12.91 -3.20
CA ASN A 449 -14.18 11.70 -3.21
C ASN A 449 -14.19 10.98 -4.56
N ILE A 450 -13.65 11.60 -5.61
CA ILE A 450 -13.52 10.98 -6.93
C ILE A 450 -12.24 10.13 -6.95
N ASP A 451 -12.37 8.90 -7.45
CA ASP A 451 -11.26 7.95 -7.64
C ASP A 451 -10.38 7.86 -6.38
N PHE A 452 -11.04 7.73 -5.21
CA PHE A 452 -10.41 7.58 -3.89
C PHE A 452 -9.41 8.69 -3.51
N GLY A 453 -9.53 9.86 -4.14
CA GLY A 453 -8.65 10.99 -3.90
C GLY A 453 -7.38 10.96 -4.76
N ASN A 454 -7.37 10.25 -5.89
CA ASN A 454 -6.28 10.29 -6.87
C ASN A 454 -5.92 11.73 -7.27
N GLY A 455 -6.93 12.60 -7.44
CA GLY A 455 -6.75 14.04 -7.65
C GLY A 455 -5.99 14.81 -6.56
N PHE A 456 -5.89 14.21 -5.38
CA PHE A 456 -5.17 14.69 -4.19
C PHE A 456 -3.97 13.79 -3.88
N TYR A 457 -3.46 13.07 -4.88
CA TYR A 457 -2.29 12.21 -4.78
C TYR A 457 -2.44 10.99 -3.85
N ASN A 458 -3.67 10.63 -3.48
CA ASN A 458 -3.90 9.35 -2.82
C ASN A 458 -3.70 8.20 -3.83
N ASP A 459 -3.12 7.10 -3.37
CA ASP A 459 -3.25 5.79 -4.02
C ASP A 459 -2.67 5.68 -5.44
N HIS A 460 -1.82 6.62 -5.85
CA HIS A 460 -1.18 6.60 -7.17
C HIS A 460 -0.49 5.27 -7.46
N HIS A 461 0.28 4.74 -6.52
CA HIS A 461 0.92 3.44 -6.66
C HIS A 461 -0.05 2.25 -6.79
N PHE A 462 -1.26 2.32 -6.20
CA PHE A 462 -2.28 1.29 -6.39
C PHE A 462 -2.85 1.38 -7.81
N HIS A 463 -3.33 2.57 -8.21
CA HIS A 463 -4.01 2.79 -9.48
C HIS A 463 -3.04 2.57 -10.66
N TYR A 464 -1.85 3.17 -10.57
CA TYR A 464 -0.88 3.16 -11.66
C TYR A 464 -0.12 1.83 -11.75
N GLY A 465 -0.10 1.04 -10.67
CA GLY A 465 0.35 -0.35 -10.70
C GLY A 465 -0.42 -1.19 -11.71
N TYR A 466 -1.75 -1.15 -11.62
CA TYR A 466 -2.63 -1.84 -12.56
C TYR A 466 -2.46 -1.32 -13.98
N PHE A 467 -2.41 0.00 -14.15
CA PHE A 467 -2.16 0.62 -15.45
C PHE A 467 -0.90 0.09 -16.13
N LEU A 468 0.23 0.14 -15.41
CA LEU A 468 1.54 -0.21 -15.95
C LEU A 468 1.62 -1.70 -16.25
N SER A 469 0.99 -2.55 -15.43
CA SER A 469 0.89 -3.99 -15.69
C SER A 469 0.15 -4.31 -17.00
N VAL A 470 -0.99 -3.65 -17.24
CA VAL A 470 -1.76 -3.83 -18.48
C VAL A 470 -1.00 -3.26 -19.69
N ALA A 471 -0.44 -2.05 -19.57
CA ALA A 471 0.38 -1.43 -20.62
C ALA A 471 1.58 -2.29 -20.99
N ALA A 472 2.27 -2.87 -19.99
CA ALA A 472 3.38 -3.78 -20.20
C ALA A 472 2.96 -5.03 -20.95
N THR A 473 1.77 -5.58 -20.63
CA THR A 473 1.24 -6.76 -21.30
C THR A 473 0.95 -6.46 -22.77
N ILE A 474 0.29 -5.34 -23.09
CA ILE A 474 0.09 -4.91 -24.49
C ILE A 474 1.45 -4.78 -25.19
N ALA A 475 2.38 -4.02 -24.59
CA ALA A 475 3.70 -3.76 -25.17
C ALA A 475 4.56 -5.01 -25.38
N LYS A 476 4.40 -6.05 -24.54
CA LYS A 476 5.10 -7.34 -24.69
C LYS A 476 4.75 -8.01 -26.02
N TYR A 477 3.51 -7.86 -26.50
CA TYR A 477 3.00 -8.57 -27.69
C TYR A 477 2.72 -7.65 -28.90
N ASP A 478 2.55 -6.33 -28.70
CA ASP A 478 2.51 -5.34 -29.79
C ASP A 478 3.62 -4.28 -29.66
N SER A 479 4.71 -4.53 -30.41
CA SER A 479 5.84 -3.60 -30.52
C SER A 479 5.51 -2.26 -31.20
N SER A 480 4.48 -2.21 -32.05
CA SER A 480 4.03 -0.96 -32.69
C SER A 480 3.30 -0.09 -31.68
N TRP A 481 2.39 -0.69 -30.90
CA TRP A 481 1.73 0.00 -29.80
C TRP A 481 2.74 0.53 -28.78
N LEU A 482 3.74 -0.27 -28.40
CA LEU A 482 4.82 0.18 -27.52
C LEU A 482 5.52 1.41 -28.10
N LYS A 483 5.94 1.35 -29.36
CA LYS A 483 6.64 2.45 -30.01
C LYS A 483 5.83 3.75 -30.00
N ASP A 484 4.52 3.66 -30.22
CA ASP A 484 3.66 4.83 -30.36
C ASP A 484 3.22 5.41 -29.00
N ASN A 485 3.15 4.59 -27.94
CA ASN A 485 2.57 5.00 -26.65
C ASN A 485 3.58 5.07 -25.50
N LYS A 486 4.82 4.58 -25.67
CA LYS A 486 5.84 4.50 -24.60
C LYS A 486 5.97 5.77 -23.77
N ASP A 487 6.11 6.92 -24.43
CA ASP A 487 6.36 8.19 -23.72
C ASP A 487 5.15 8.62 -22.88
N TYR A 488 3.93 8.35 -23.35
CA TYR A 488 2.70 8.60 -22.59
C TYR A 488 2.62 7.74 -21.33
N ILE A 489 2.89 6.44 -21.47
CA ILE A 489 2.89 5.50 -20.34
C ILE A 489 3.98 5.86 -19.32
N ASN A 490 5.15 6.32 -19.81
CA ASN A 490 6.27 6.72 -18.96
C ASN A 490 5.94 7.85 -17.98
N TRP A 491 4.95 8.71 -18.25
CA TRP A 491 4.53 9.72 -17.26
C TRP A 491 3.99 9.10 -15.96
N PHE A 492 3.28 7.98 -16.05
CA PHE A 492 2.78 7.27 -14.87
C PHE A 492 3.90 6.48 -14.18
N ALA A 493 4.81 5.89 -14.96
CA ALA A 493 6.01 5.25 -14.40
C ALA A 493 6.89 6.28 -13.65
N ARG A 494 7.06 7.48 -14.19
CA ARG A 494 7.79 8.59 -13.54
C ARG A 494 7.13 9.02 -12.23
N ASP A 495 5.81 8.92 -12.11
CA ASP A 495 5.14 9.26 -10.86
C ASP A 495 5.51 8.30 -9.71
N ILE A 496 5.52 6.99 -9.97
CA ILE A 496 5.68 5.98 -8.90
C ILE A 496 7.08 5.37 -8.80
N ILE A 497 7.90 5.42 -9.86
CA ILE A 497 9.25 4.84 -9.91
C ILE A 497 10.35 5.77 -10.47
N ASN A 498 10.16 7.10 -10.48
CA ASN A 498 11.26 8.00 -10.82
C ASN A 498 12.44 7.86 -9.82
N PRO A 499 13.68 7.56 -10.27
CA PRO A 499 14.84 7.42 -9.39
C PRO A 499 15.66 8.71 -9.21
N SER A 500 15.28 9.82 -9.86
CA SER A 500 16.14 11.00 -9.98
C SER A 500 15.45 12.32 -9.66
N LEU A 501 16.16 13.18 -8.94
CA LEU A 501 15.76 14.57 -8.70
C LEU A 501 15.93 15.46 -9.95
N ASP A 502 16.58 14.95 -11.00
CA ASP A 502 16.78 15.68 -12.25
C ASP A 502 15.52 15.65 -13.15
N ASP A 503 14.46 14.92 -12.77
CA ASP A 503 13.14 15.01 -13.40
C ASP A 503 12.43 16.32 -12.96
N PRO A 504 12.14 17.26 -13.88
CA PRO A 504 11.55 18.54 -13.53
C PRO A 504 10.02 18.50 -13.38
N TYR A 505 9.38 17.33 -13.50
CA TYR A 505 7.92 17.17 -13.48
C TYR A 505 7.41 16.19 -12.41
N PHE A 506 8.25 15.25 -11.94
CA PHE A 506 7.85 14.22 -10.97
C PHE A 506 8.84 14.10 -9.80
N PRO A 507 8.38 13.92 -8.56
CA PRO A 507 9.26 13.65 -7.43
C PRO A 507 9.88 12.25 -7.55
N VAL A 508 10.93 11.98 -6.77
CA VAL A 508 11.52 10.62 -6.68
C VAL A 508 10.53 9.70 -5.95
N THR A 509 10.08 8.63 -6.63
CA THR A 509 9.18 7.59 -6.08
C THR A 509 8.10 8.13 -5.13
N ARG A 510 7.09 8.85 -5.66
CA ARG A 510 6.17 9.70 -4.87
C ARG A 510 5.66 9.10 -3.56
N CYS A 511 5.13 7.87 -3.61
CA CYS A 511 4.49 7.20 -2.47
C CYS A 511 5.50 6.55 -1.50
N ARG A 512 6.77 6.36 -1.90
CA ARG A 512 7.75 5.57 -1.15
C ARG A 512 8.38 6.37 -0.02
N ASP A 513 8.18 5.94 1.23
CA ASP A 513 8.94 6.41 2.38
C ASP A 513 10.05 5.39 2.72
N TRP A 514 11.24 5.64 2.21
CA TRP A 514 12.37 4.73 2.32
C TRP A 514 12.79 4.46 3.76
N PHE A 515 12.63 5.43 4.68
CA PHE A 515 12.93 5.24 6.10
C PHE A 515 11.81 4.50 6.84
N ALA A 516 10.54 4.69 6.46
CA ALA A 516 9.42 3.91 6.99
C ALA A 516 9.43 2.45 6.53
N GLY A 517 10.07 2.17 5.39
CA GLY A 517 10.21 0.82 4.86
C GLY A 517 9.05 0.35 4.00
N HIS A 518 7.97 1.13 3.90
CA HIS A 518 6.84 0.90 2.99
C HIS A 518 6.33 2.23 2.41
N SER A 519 5.30 2.16 1.58
CA SER A 519 4.66 3.33 0.94
C SER A 519 3.55 3.93 1.80
N TRP A 520 3.25 5.21 1.57
CA TRP A 520 2.06 5.87 2.11
C TRP A 520 1.04 6.12 0.99
N ALA A 521 -0.16 5.60 1.18
CA ALA A 521 -1.32 5.78 0.32
C ALA A 521 -1.80 7.22 0.35
N SER A 522 -1.97 7.78 1.55
CA SER A 522 -2.41 9.16 1.76
C SER A 522 -1.51 10.19 1.05
N GLY A 523 -2.11 11.00 0.19
CA GLY A 523 -1.52 12.17 -0.44
C GLY A 523 -1.79 13.44 0.38
N ILE A 524 -2.34 14.48 -0.25
CA ILE A 524 -2.54 15.81 0.34
C ILE A 524 -4.00 16.09 0.77
N ALA A 525 -4.89 15.11 0.61
CA ALA A 525 -6.27 15.21 1.07
C ALA A 525 -6.35 15.51 2.58
N ASN A 526 -7.46 16.10 3.03
CA ASN A 526 -7.70 16.43 4.45
C ASN A 526 -6.59 17.29 5.10
N GLY A 527 -5.96 18.18 4.33
CA GLY A 527 -4.83 19.01 4.77
C GLY A 527 -3.57 18.20 5.09
N ALA A 528 -3.40 17.09 4.34
CA ALA A 528 -2.44 16.02 4.53
C ALA A 528 -2.54 15.24 5.85
N GLY A 529 -3.62 15.38 6.62
CA GLY A 529 -4.11 14.44 7.65
C GLY A 529 -3.09 13.56 8.39
N SER A 530 -3.53 12.37 8.80
CA SER A 530 -2.62 11.30 9.19
C SER A 530 -2.05 10.63 7.94
N ARG A 531 -0.90 9.97 8.08
CA ARG A 531 -0.38 9.10 7.01
C ARG A 531 -0.99 7.72 7.17
N ASP A 532 -1.43 7.10 6.08
CA ASP A 532 -2.01 5.77 6.11
C ASP A 532 -1.53 4.89 4.94
N GLN A 533 -1.61 3.58 5.17
CA GLN A 533 -1.45 2.52 4.18
C GLN A 533 -2.37 1.38 4.59
N GLU A 534 -3.30 0.99 3.71
CA GLU A 534 -4.21 -0.13 3.93
C GLU A 534 -3.75 -1.36 3.15
N SER A 535 -3.75 -1.25 1.82
CA SER A 535 -3.56 -2.36 0.88
C SER A 535 -2.09 -2.60 0.54
N THR A 536 -1.39 -3.41 1.33
CA THR A 536 0.00 -3.77 1.00
C THR A 536 0.11 -4.65 -0.23
N GLY A 537 -0.90 -5.47 -0.53
CA GLY A 537 -0.95 -6.27 -1.75
C GLY A 537 -0.96 -5.39 -3.00
N GLU A 538 -1.70 -4.27 -2.97
CA GLU A 538 -1.71 -3.31 -4.07
C GLU A 538 -0.46 -2.42 -4.13
N ALA A 539 0.16 -2.11 -2.99
CA ALA A 539 1.46 -1.44 -2.97
C ALA A 539 2.53 -2.30 -3.68
N VAL A 540 2.54 -3.59 -3.35
CA VAL A 540 3.38 -4.61 -3.99
C VAL A 540 3.05 -4.70 -5.49
N ASN A 541 1.78 -4.73 -5.86
CA ASN A 541 1.36 -4.70 -7.26
C ASN A 541 1.78 -3.41 -7.99
N GLY A 542 1.79 -2.26 -7.30
CA GLY A 542 2.32 -0.98 -7.78
C GLY A 542 3.70 -1.11 -8.40
N TYR A 543 4.63 -1.64 -7.60
CA TYR A 543 6.01 -1.83 -8.03
C TYR A 543 6.20 -3.05 -8.94
N TYR A 544 5.36 -4.08 -8.82
CA TYR A 544 5.33 -5.21 -9.75
C TYR A 544 4.92 -4.76 -11.17
N GLY A 545 3.83 -4.01 -11.32
CA GLY A 545 3.38 -3.46 -12.60
C GLY A 545 4.42 -2.52 -13.21
N ALA A 546 5.07 -1.69 -12.38
CA ALA A 546 6.18 -0.86 -12.83
C ALA A 546 7.40 -1.68 -13.28
N ALA A 547 7.71 -2.80 -12.61
CA ALA A 547 8.77 -3.71 -13.02
C ALA A 547 8.44 -4.44 -14.34
N LEU A 548 7.18 -4.83 -14.56
CA LEU A 548 6.72 -5.36 -15.86
C LEU A 548 6.95 -4.34 -16.97
N TRP A 549 6.51 -3.09 -16.78
CA TRP A 549 6.72 -2.02 -17.75
C TRP A 549 8.21 -1.78 -18.02
N ALA A 550 9.02 -1.68 -16.97
CA ALA A 550 10.45 -1.49 -17.10
C ALA A 550 11.11 -2.62 -17.90
N SER A 551 10.64 -3.87 -17.75
CA SER A 551 11.18 -5.04 -18.45
C SER A 551 10.95 -5.04 -19.96
N VAL A 552 9.94 -4.32 -20.46
CA VAL A 552 9.60 -4.26 -21.89
C VAL A 552 9.90 -2.92 -22.53
N ALA A 553 9.90 -1.83 -21.75
CA ALA A 553 9.98 -0.47 -22.27
C ALA A 553 11.23 0.30 -21.85
N LEU A 554 11.89 -0.07 -20.73
CA LEU A 554 13.01 0.68 -20.15
C LEU A 554 14.32 -0.14 -20.16
N SER A 555 15.37 0.39 -19.53
CA SER A 555 16.64 -0.31 -19.36
C SER A 555 16.65 -1.22 -18.12
N ASP A 556 17.62 -2.14 -18.07
CA ASP A 556 17.84 -3.05 -16.94
C ASP A 556 18.04 -2.31 -15.60
N ASP A 557 18.58 -1.09 -15.63
CA ASP A 557 18.77 -0.29 -14.43
C ASP A 557 17.44 0.14 -13.80
N TYR A 558 16.48 0.61 -14.61
CA TYR A 558 15.13 0.93 -14.14
C TYR A 558 14.37 -0.33 -13.72
N LEU A 559 14.57 -1.45 -14.42
CA LEU A 559 14.02 -2.74 -14.02
C LEU A 559 14.53 -3.18 -12.64
N ASN A 560 15.84 -3.09 -12.40
CA ASN A 560 16.42 -3.46 -11.10
C ASN A 560 16.02 -2.48 -9.99
N TYR A 561 15.84 -1.19 -10.31
CA TYR A 561 15.27 -0.22 -9.38
C TYR A 561 13.83 -0.57 -8.99
N ALA A 562 12.97 -0.90 -9.97
CA ALA A 562 11.60 -1.33 -9.71
C ALA A 562 11.54 -2.66 -8.93
N ARG A 563 12.44 -3.62 -9.22
CA ARG A 563 12.57 -4.86 -8.44
C ARG A 563 13.04 -4.60 -7.00
N LEU A 564 13.90 -3.60 -6.78
CA LEU A 564 14.35 -3.21 -5.44
C LEU A 564 13.21 -2.56 -4.65
N LEU A 565 12.42 -1.69 -5.28
CA LEU A 565 11.20 -1.14 -4.69
C LEU A 565 10.23 -2.26 -4.29
N LEU A 566 9.94 -3.16 -5.21
CA LEU A 566 9.09 -4.34 -4.98
C LEU A 566 9.56 -5.17 -3.78
N ALA A 567 10.84 -5.54 -3.75
CA ALA A 567 11.41 -6.35 -2.67
C ALA A 567 11.38 -5.61 -1.31
N SER A 568 11.60 -4.30 -1.33
CA SER A 568 11.57 -3.49 -0.11
C SER A 568 10.15 -3.29 0.43
N GLU A 569 9.15 -3.14 -0.45
CA GLU A 569 7.74 -3.00 -0.09
C GLU A 569 7.18 -4.30 0.50
N MET A 570 7.51 -5.45 -0.12
CA MET A 570 7.20 -6.77 0.41
C MET A 570 7.78 -6.98 1.81
N HIS A 571 9.04 -6.58 2.02
CA HIS A 571 9.69 -6.68 3.32
C HIS A 571 9.01 -5.77 4.37
N GLY A 572 8.56 -4.57 3.98
CA GLY A 572 7.75 -3.71 4.83
C GLY A 572 6.43 -4.39 5.25
N ALA A 573 5.70 -4.96 4.29
CA ALA A 573 4.45 -5.70 4.53
C ALA A 573 4.67 -6.90 5.48
N GLN A 574 5.70 -7.71 5.23
CA GLN A 574 6.06 -8.87 6.05
C GLN A 574 6.41 -8.51 7.49
N VAL A 575 6.98 -7.33 7.72
CA VAL A 575 7.34 -6.89 9.07
C VAL A 575 6.13 -6.30 9.80
N TYR A 576 5.32 -5.47 9.14
CA TYR A 576 4.31 -4.65 9.82
C TYR A 576 2.87 -5.13 9.66
N TRP A 577 2.55 -5.91 8.63
CA TRP A 577 1.21 -6.47 8.43
C TRP A 577 1.13 -7.94 8.79
N HIS A 578 2.19 -8.71 8.60
CA HIS A 578 2.18 -10.15 8.88
C HIS A 578 2.52 -10.40 10.34
N LEU A 579 1.55 -10.83 11.13
CA LEU A 579 1.70 -11.02 12.57
C LEU A 579 1.76 -12.50 12.93
N TYR A 580 2.62 -12.82 13.90
CA TYR A 580 2.87 -14.17 14.37
C TYR A 580 2.50 -14.27 15.84
N PRO A 581 1.39 -14.94 16.21
CA PRO A 581 0.93 -15.04 17.59
C PRO A 581 2.01 -15.54 18.57
N ASP A 582 2.87 -16.45 18.12
CA ASP A 582 3.91 -17.10 18.91
C ASP A 582 5.26 -16.36 18.92
N GLN A 583 5.40 -15.26 18.16
CA GLN A 583 6.63 -14.47 18.18
C GLN A 583 6.86 -13.85 19.57
N SER A 584 8.12 -13.92 20.03
CA SER A 584 8.48 -13.41 21.36
C SER A 584 8.18 -11.91 21.50
N ALA A 585 7.55 -11.54 22.61
CA ALA A 585 7.30 -10.15 22.98
C ALA A 585 8.57 -9.34 23.25
N THR A 586 9.72 -10.00 23.44
CA THR A 586 11.03 -9.36 23.67
C THR A 586 11.96 -9.48 22.48
N ASP A 587 11.50 -10.03 21.35
CA ASP A 587 12.28 -10.02 20.12
C ASP A 587 12.46 -8.55 19.68
N PRO A 588 13.70 -8.04 19.56
CA PRO A 588 13.93 -6.67 19.14
C PRO A 588 13.42 -6.39 17.72
N ASN A 589 13.14 -7.40 16.91
CA ASN A 589 12.58 -7.24 15.56
C ASN A 589 11.07 -7.44 15.49
N ASN A 590 10.39 -7.61 16.62
CA ASN A 590 8.93 -7.65 16.68
C ASN A 590 8.35 -6.23 16.79
N PRO A 591 7.54 -5.76 15.83
CA PRO A 591 6.94 -4.42 15.89
C PRO A 591 5.83 -4.29 16.94
N TYR A 592 5.22 -5.42 17.33
CA TYR A 592 4.06 -5.48 18.21
C TYR A 592 4.33 -6.43 19.38
N PRO A 593 5.05 -5.97 20.43
CA PRO A 593 5.29 -6.76 21.65
C PRO A 593 3.99 -7.12 22.41
N GLU A 594 2.87 -6.47 22.11
CA GLU A 594 1.56 -6.76 22.67
C GLU A 594 0.96 -8.06 22.11
N GLN A 595 0.71 -9.05 22.98
CA GLN A 595 0.15 -10.35 22.59
C GLN A 595 -1.17 -10.23 21.82
N GLY A 596 -2.10 -9.42 22.32
CA GLY A 596 -3.41 -9.25 21.69
C GLY A 596 -3.35 -8.66 20.27
N VAL A 597 -2.31 -7.88 19.95
CA VAL A 597 -2.09 -7.39 18.58
C VAL A 597 -1.65 -8.54 17.69
N ARG A 598 -0.70 -9.36 18.14
CA ARG A 598 -0.23 -10.52 17.36
C ARG A 598 -1.30 -11.57 17.11
N GLU A 599 -2.25 -11.72 18.04
CA GLU A 599 -3.42 -12.59 17.89
C GLU A 599 -4.40 -12.12 16.81
N LEU A 600 -4.25 -10.91 16.26
CA LEU A 600 -4.99 -10.46 15.07
C LEU A 600 -4.48 -11.13 13.78
N VAL A 601 -3.27 -11.70 13.78
CA VAL A 601 -2.61 -12.41 12.66
C VAL A 601 -2.27 -11.53 11.45
N THR A 602 -3.11 -10.56 11.10
CA THR A 602 -2.87 -9.60 10.04
C THR A 602 -3.40 -8.22 10.41
N ILE A 603 -2.72 -7.18 9.94
CA ILE A 603 -3.19 -5.80 10.03
C ILE A 603 -3.98 -5.45 8.76
N GLY A 604 -5.01 -4.61 8.91
CA GLY A 604 -5.71 -4.01 7.78
C GLY A 604 -5.11 -2.65 7.43
N ASN A 605 -4.92 -1.78 8.42
CA ASN A 605 -4.40 -0.44 8.21
C ASN A 605 -3.24 -0.09 9.17
N VAL A 606 -2.21 0.55 8.65
CA VAL A 606 -1.13 1.20 9.41
C VAL A 606 -1.19 2.71 9.15
N GLU A 607 -1.50 3.45 10.20
CA GLU A 607 -1.37 4.90 10.28
C GLU A 607 -0.14 5.31 11.09
N ASP A 608 0.17 6.60 11.10
CA ASP A 608 1.25 7.18 11.91
C ASP A 608 1.03 7.09 13.43
N TRP A 609 -0.22 7.00 13.89
CA TRP A 609 -0.59 6.90 15.31
C TRP A 609 -1.42 5.67 15.67
N GLN A 610 -1.89 4.88 14.69
CA GLN A 610 -2.74 3.70 14.90
C GLN A 610 -2.34 2.56 13.94
N SER A 611 -2.42 1.31 14.37
CA SER A 611 -2.37 0.15 13.47
C SER A 611 -3.35 -0.91 13.94
N GLY A 612 -4.10 -1.55 13.04
CA GLY A 612 -5.08 -2.54 13.47
C GLY A 612 -5.76 -3.34 12.37
N ALA A 613 -6.51 -4.36 12.80
CA ALA A 613 -7.31 -5.23 11.95
C ALA A 613 -8.68 -4.60 11.67
N TRP A 614 -8.69 -3.59 10.81
CA TRP A 614 -9.87 -2.90 10.30
C TRP A 614 -9.56 -2.31 8.92
N LEU A 615 -10.61 -2.02 8.17
CA LEU A 615 -10.63 -1.41 6.84
C LEU A 615 -11.49 -0.16 6.87
N PHE A 616 -11.33 0.72 5.87
CA PHE A 616 -12.15 1.93 5.77
C PHE A 616 -13.67 1.67 5.67
N TRP A 617 -14.08 0.44 5.37
CA TRP A 617 -15.48 0.03 5.26
C TRP A 617 -15.92 -1.09 6.22
N GLY A 618 -15.02 -1.67 7.02
CA GLY A 618 -15.38 -2.85 7.81
C GLY A 618 -14.25 -3.45 8.63
N ALA A 619 -14.52 -4.58 9.27
CA ALA A 619 -13.54 -5.32 10.08
C ALA A 619 -13.69 -6.84 9.90
N GLN A 620 -14.17 -7.27 8.72
CA GLN A 620 -14.32 -8.66 8.38
C GLN A 620 -12.94 -9.27 8.13
N LYS A 621 -12.58 -10.36 8.84
CA LYS A 621 -11.23 -10.94 8.83
C LYS A 621 -10.78 -11.38 7.43
N SER A 622 -11.70 -11.94 6.66
CA SER A 622 -11.47 -12.40 5.30
C SER A 622 -11.15 -11.24 4.34
N GLU A 623 -11.83 -10.10 4.48
CA GLU A 623 -11.51 -8.89 3.69
C GLU A 623 -10.16 -8.30 4.13
N ILE A 624 -9.92 -8.21 5.45
CA ILE A 624 -8.65 -7.72 6.00
C ILE A 624 -7.48 -8.56 5.48
N ALA A 625 -7.60 -9.89 5.48
CA ALA A 625 -6.58 -10.79 4.98
C ALA A 625 -6.41 -10.69 3.45
N ALA A 626 -7.50 -10.69 2.70
CA ALA A 626 -7.47 -10.69 1.25
C ALA A 626 -6.86 -9.42 0.67
N ILE A 627 -7.07 -8.25 1.30
CA ILE A 627 -6.47 -6.97 0.86
C ILE A 627 -4.94 -6.98 0.92
N GLN A 628 -4.35 -7.70 1.88
CA GLN A 628 -2.90 -7.82 1.95
C GLN A 628 -2.33 -8.81 0.94
N GLN A 629 -3.20 -9.49 0.19
CA GLN A 629 -2.84 -10.56 -0.74
C GLN A 629 -3.18 -10.25 -2.20
N LEU A 630 -4.25 -9.50 -2.44
CA LEU A 630 -4.68 -9.12 -3.78
C LEU A 630 -3.80 -7.98 -4.34
N PRO A 631 -3.67 -7.87 -5.67
CA PRO A 631 -4.05 -8.87 -6.67
C PRO A 631 -3.09 -10.07 -6.67
N ILE A 632 -3.55 -11.21 -7.18
CA ILE A 632 -2.74 -12.43 -7.29
C ILE A 632 -1.86 -12.38 -8.54
N THR A 633 -0.55 -12.29 -8.32
CA THR A 633 0.52 -12.22 -9.32
C THR A 633 1.65 -13.21 -8.97
N PRO A 634 2.57 -13.54 -9.89
CA PRO A 634 3.73 -14.39 -9.58
C PRO A 634 4.58 -13.88 -8.41
N ALA A 635 4.65 -12.55 -8.22
CA ALA A 635 5.41 -11.92 -7.16
C ALA A 635 4.89 -12.27 -5.75
N ASN A 636 3.59 -12.58 -5.61
CA ASN A 636 2.99 -12.93 -4.31
C ASN A 636 3.57 -14.20 -3.69
N GLU A 637 4.22 -15.09 -4.48
CA GLU A 637 4.94 -16.24 -3.92
C GLU A 637 5.97 -15.83 -2.87
N ALA A 638 6.68 -14.72 -3.11
CA ALA A 638 7.71 -14.22 -2.21
C ALA A 638 7.16 -13.38 -1.06
N LEU A 639 5.90 -12.92 -1.18
CA LEU A 639 5.26 -12.08 -0.16
C LEU A 639 4.85 -12.91 1.06
N TYR A 640 4.37 -14.13 0.87
CA TYR A 640 3.85 -14.96 1.96
C TYR A 640 4.78 -16.11 2.32
N ASP A 641 5.14 -16.22 3.60
CA ASP A 641 5.69 -17.45 4.16
C ASP A 641 4.57 -18.43 4.58
N THR A 642 4.97 -19.68 4.81
CA THR A 642 4.08 -20.78 5.19
C THR A 642 3.36 -20.55 6.51
N GLU A 643 4.05 -20.02 7.53
CA GLU A 643 3.49 -19.88 8.87
C GLU A 643 2.37 -18.82 8.87
N TRP A 644 2.60 -17.68 8.21
CA TRP A 644 1.61 -16.62 8.14
C TRP A 644 0.36 -17.06 7.37
N VAL A 645 0.48 -17.72 6.22
CA VAL A 645 -0.72 -18.16 5.46
C VAL A 645 -1.53 -19.21 6.21
N GLU A 646 -0.90 -20.11 6.96
CA GLU A 646 -1.59 -21.09 7.82
C GLU A 646 -2.32 -20.40 8.98
N ASN A 647 -1.69 -19.40 9.59
CA ASN A 647 -2.30 -18.60 10.65
C ASN A 647 -3.50 -17.80 10.10
N VAL A 648 -3.38 -17.14 8.95
CA VAL A 648 -4.47 -16.39 8.31
C VAL A 648 -5.64 -17.31 7.99
N TRP A 649 -5.34 -18.47 7.38
CA TRP A 649 -6.35 -19.48 7.04
C TRP A 649 -7.13 -19.94 8.28
N SER A 650 -6.43 -20.21 9.38
CA SER A 650 -7.04 -20.62 10.65
C SER A 650 -7.83 -19.49 11.32
N TYR A 651 -7.29 -18.27 11.29
CA TYR A 651 -7.86 -17.08 11.93
C TYR A 651 -9.23 -16.68 11.34
N ALA A 652 -9.36 -16.80 10.02
CA ALA A 652 -10.54 -16.41 9.26
C ALA A 652 -11.45 -17.60 8.89
N MET A 653 -11.17 -18.81 9.39
CA MET A 653 -11.91 -20.03 9.02
C MET A 653 -13.42 -19.95 9.29
N ASP A 654 -13.82 -19.26 10.35
CA ASP A 654 -15.23 -19.04 10.67
C ASP A 654 -15.97 -18.26 9.57
N GLU A 655 -15.32 -17.25 8.97
CA GLU A 655 -15.87 -16.47 7.86
C GLU A 655 -15.73 -17.17 6.51
N ILE A 656 -14.66 -17.95 6.31
CA ILE A 656 -14.49 -18.77 5.09
C ILE A 656 -15.64 -19.78 4.96
N LEU A 657 -16.06 -20.39 6.08
CA LEU A 657 -17.16 -21.35 6.12
C LEU A 657 -18.55 -20.70 6.08
N ASP A 658 -18.66 -19.39 6.29
CA ASP A 658 -19.94 -18.68 6.26
C ASP A 658 -20.43 -18.52 4.81
N PRO A 659 -21.58 -19.10 4.43
CA PRO A 659 -22.12 -19.01 3.08
C PRO A 659 -22.64 -17.61 2.72
N THR A 660 -22.77 -16.69 3.68
CA THR A 660 -23.13 -15.29 3.43
C THR A 660 -21.94 -14.43 3.01
N ILE A 661 -20.71 -14.90 3.26
CA ILE A 661 -19.49 -14.27 2.76
C ILE A 661 -19.24 -14.73 1.33
N GLY A 662 -19.13 -13.76 0.41
CA GLY A 662 -18.93 -14.00 -1.01
C GLY A 662 -17.58 -14.66 -1.33
N ASP A 663 -17.56 -15.43 -2.40
CA ASP A 663 -16.36 -16.15 -2.85
C ASP A 663 -15.25 -15.20 -3.35
N SER A 664 -15.61 -13.98 -3.77
CA SER A 664 -14.69 -12.98 -4.32
C SER A 664 -13.53 -12.61 -3.39
N TRP A 665 -13.72 -12.68 -2.07
CA TRP A 665 -12.64 -12.51 -1.09
C TRP A 665 -11.96 -13.83 -0.74
N LYS A 666 -12.73 -14.92 -0.71
CA LYS A 666 -12.22 -16.26 -0.37
C LYS A 666 -11.21 -16.76 -1.40
N CYS A 667 -11.40 -16.44 -2.68
CA CYS A 667 -10.49 -16.88 -3.74
C CYS A 667 -9.06 -16.41 -3.50
N VAL A 668 -8.86 -15.14 -3.11
CA VAL A 668 -7.54 -14.57 -2.82
C VAL A 668 -6.85 -15.33 -1.68
N MET A 669 -7.59 -15.65 -0.63
CA MET A 669 -7.08 -16.39 0.52
C MET A 669 -6.75 -17.85 0.18
N ILE A 670 -7.57 -18.49 -0.67
CA ILE A 670 -7.32 -19.84 -1.17
C ILE A 670 -6.02 -19.85 -1.99
N ALA A 671 -5.84 -18.88 -2.89
CA ALA A 671 -4.59 -18.71 -3.62
C ALA A 671 -3.40 -18.53 -2.68
N ALA A 672 -3.47 -17.63 -1.68
CA ALA A 672 -2.37 -17.45 -0.73
C ALA A 672 -2.06 -18.74 0.06
N TYR A 673 -3.09 -19.46 0.52
CA TYR A 673 -2.95 -20.71 1.27
C TYR A 673 -2.26 -21.82 0.46
N SER A 674 -2.35 -21.77 -0.87
CA SER A 674 -1.68 -22.73 -1.76
C SER A 674 -0.15 -22.68 -1.67
N ASN A 675 0.46 -21.59 -1.16
CA ASN A 675 1.90 -21.56 -0.86
C ASN A 675 2.31 -22.64 0.17
N ALA A 676 1.40 -23.04 1.06
CA ALA A 676 1.61 -24.06 2.07
C ALA A 676 0.94 -25.40 1.72
N HIS A 677 -0.33 -25.35 1.28
CA HIS A 677 -1.17 -26.53 1.06
C HIS A 677 -1.86 -26.51 -0.30
N PRO A 678 -1.11 -26.69 -1.42
CA PRO A 678 -1.67 -26.50 -2.75
C PRO A 678 -2.78 -27.48 -3.10
N GLN A 679 -2.74 -28.72 -2.61
CA GLN A 679 -3.83 -29.69 -2.82
C GLN A 679 -5.14 -29.25 -2.16
N VAL A 680 -5.06 -28.80 -0.90
CA VAL A 680 -6.24 -28.32 -0.16
C VAL A 680 -6.77 -27.06 -0.83
N ALA A 681 -5.90 -26.13 -1.21
CA ALA A 681 -6.31 -24.94 -1.94
C ALA A 681 -7.02 -25.28 -3.25
N ALA A 682 -6.54 -26.27 -4.02
CA ALA A 682 -7.20 -26.71 -5.24
C ALA A 682 -8.60 -27.30 -4.99
N GLU A 683 -8.77 -28.10 -3.93
CA GLU A 683 -10.07 -28.64 -3.51
C GLU A 683 -11.06 -27.52 -3.14
N TRP A 684 -10.60 -26.50 -2.41
CA TRP A 684 -11.42 -25.33 -2.06
C TRP A 684 -11.74 -24.46 -3.28
N SER A 685 -10.74 -24.22 -4.13
CA SER A 685 -10.89 -23.45 -5.37
C SER A 685 -11.93 -24.06 -6.30
N ALA A 686 -12.12 -25.38 -6.31
CA ALA A 686 -13.15 -26.04 -7.14
C ALA A 686 -14.61 -25.84 -6.65
N ASN A 687 -14.80 -25.26 -5.46
CA ASN A 687 -16.12 -25.04 -4.86
C ASN A 687 -16.59 -23.57 -4.89
N ILE A 688 -15.73 -22.64 -5.29
CA ILE A 688 -16.09 -21.23 -5.47
C ILE A 688 -16.61 -20.94 -6.87
N THR A 689 -17.47 -19.94 -7.02
CA THR A 689 -18.10 -19.58 -8.31
C THR A 689 -17.98 -18.10 -8.69
N ASP A 690 -17.37 -17.30 -7.81
CA ASP A 690 -17.09 -15.89 -8.01
C ASP A 690 -15.63 -15.58 -7.63
N TRP A 691 -14.96 -14.79 -8.46
CA TRP A 691 -13.56 -14.36 -8.28
C TRP A 691 -13.47 -12.83 -8.15
N GLY A 692 -14.60 -12.13 -8.03
CA GLY A 692 -14.62 -10.67 -8.00
C GLY A 692 -14.19 -10.06 -9.34
N THR A 693 -13.77 -8.79 -9.29
CA THR A 693 -13.38 -8.03 -10.50
C THR A 693 -11.88 -8.08 -10.80
N GLY A 694 -11.04 -8.34 -9.78
CA GLY A 694 -9.58 -8.32 -9.88
C GLY A 694 -8.90 -9.69 -10.04
N GLN A 695 -9.67 -10.79 -10.12
CA GLN A 695 -9.15 -12.15 -10.24
C GLN A 695 -9.98 -12.97 -11.23
N THR A 696 -9.37 -14.01 -11.80
CA THR A 696 -10.00 -14.94 -12.74
C THR A 696 -9.88 -16.38 -12.27
N TYR A 697 -10.77 -17.25 -12.74
CA TYR A 697 -10.66 -18.69 -12.47
C TYR A 697 -9.33 -19.26 -12.98
N THR A 698 -8.93 -18.81 -14.18
CA THR A 698 -7.68 -19.26 -14.80
C THR A 698 -6.48 -18.86 -13.95
N ASN A 699 -6.38 -17.60 -13.52
CA ASN A 699 -5.23 -17.14 -12.74
C ASN A 699 -5.22 -17.75 -11.33
N GLU A 700 -6.38 -17.95 -10.71
CA GLU A 700 -6.52 -18.67 -9.44
C GLU A 700 -5.93 -20.08 -9.52
N LEU A 701 -6.42 -20.91 -10.44
CA LEU A 701 -6.01 -22.31 -10.53
C LEU A 701 -4.58 -22.45 -11.08
N TYR A 702 -4.16 -21.55 -11.97
CA TYR A 702 -2.78 -21.50 -12.45
C TYR A 702 -1.79 -21.12 -11.34
N PHE A 703 -2.14 -20.16 -10.48
CA PHE A 703 -1.32 -19.81 -9.32
C PHE A 703 -1.17 -21.00 -8.38
N ILE A 704 -2.28 -21.66 -8.00
CA ILE A 704 -2.31 -22.86 -7.16
C ILE A 704 -1.46 -23.99 -7.79
N GLY A 705 -1.67 -24.25 -9.07
CA GLY A 705 -0.99 -25.32 -9.81
C GLY A 705 0.50 -25.12 -10.04
N THR A 706 1.05 -23.94 -9.71
CA THR A 706 2.48 -23.61 -9.85
C THR A 706 3.19 -23.42 -8.51
N ARG A 707 2.53 -23.70 -7.39
CA ARG A 707 3.11 -23.60 -6.03
C ARG A 707 4.13 -24.70 -5.72
N PRO A 708 4.95 -24.54 -4.67
CA PRO A 708 5.79 -25.64 -4.19
C PRO A 708 4.96 -26.86 -3.78
N ASN A 709 5.21 -28.01 -4.41
CA ASN A 709 4.49 -29.25 -4.15
C ASN A 709 5.38 -30.29 -3.45
N LEU A 710 5.58 -30.10 -2.14
CA LEU A 710 6.46 -30.97 -1.34
C LEU A 710 5.97 -32.41 -1.22
N SER A 711 4.66 -32.66 -1.38
CA SER A 711 4.08 -34.01 -1.30
C SER A 711 4.40 -34.85 -2.54
N GLY A 712 4.65 -34.20 -3.68
CA GLY A 712 4.82 -34.85 -4.99
C GLY A 712 3.55 -35.50 -5.55
N GLY A 713 2.40 -35.38 -4.87
CA GLY A 713 1.10 -35.83 -5.37
C GLY A 713 0.44 -34.76 -6.25
N SER A 714 -0.49 -35.16 -7.12
CA SER A 714 -1.26 -34.23 -7.96
C SER A 714 -1.83 -33.06 -7.17
N ILE A 715 -1.57 -31.83 -7.62
CA ILE A 715 -2.12 -30.62 -6.96
C ILE A 715 -3.64 -30.58 -7.11
N CYS A 716 -4.17 -30.64 -8.33
CA CYS A 716 -5.60 -30.54 -8.57
C CYS A 716 -6.34 -31.88 -8.46
N GLY A 717 -5.63 -33.01 -8.54
CA GLY A 717 -6.26 -34.33 -8.47
C GLY A 717 -7.39 -34.49 -9.50
N VAL A 718 -8.55 -34.98 -9.05
CA VAL A 718 -9.79 -35.00 -9.86
C VAL A 718 -10.75 -33.95 -9.31
N LEU A 719 -10.77 -32.78 -9.94
CA LEU A 719 -11.69 -31.71 -9.54
C LEU A 719 -13.13 -32.06 -9.94
N PRO A 720 -14.15 -31.70 -9.12
CA PRO A 720 -15.54 -31.89 -9.45
C PRO A 720 -15.97 -31.16 -10.74
N GLU A 721 -16.68 -31.85 -11.64
CA GLU A 721 -17.21 -31.26 -12.88
C GLU A 721 -18.74 -31.41 -12.98
N ASN A 722 -19.39 -30.44 -13.63
CA ASN A 722 -20.78 -30.62 -14.08
C ASN A 722 -20.85 -31.67 -15.22
N PRO A 723 -21.99 -32.35 -15.40
CA PRO A 723 -22.27 -33.04 -16.66
C PRO A 723 -22.46 -32.02 -17.79
N TYR A 724 -21.64 -32.12 -18.84
CA TYR A 724 -21.70 -31.25 -20.04
C TYR A 724 -22.21 -32.03 -21.26
N GLY A 725 -22.89 -31.32 -22.15
CA GLY A 725 -23.54 -31.90 -23.33
C GLY A 725 -25.05 -31.72 -23.32
N THR A 726 -25.74 -32.49 -24.15
CA THR A 726 -27.19 -32.38 -24.33
C THR A 726 -27.93 -33.43 -23.52
N PHE A 727 -28.88 -33.00 -22.70
CA PHE A 727 -29.58 -33.86 -21.75
C PHE A 727 -31.08 -33.60 -21.68
N GLN A 728 -31.83 -34.65 -21.35
CA GLN A 728 -33.12 -34.56 -20.70
C GLN A 728 -32.96 -34.74 -19.19
N LEU A 729 -33.60 -33.88 -18.40
CA LEU A 729 -33.59 -33.96 -16.93
C LEU A 729 -34.78 -34.76 -16.43
N GLN A 730 -34.53 -35.78 -15.61
CA GLN A 730 -35.58 -36.59 -14.98
C GLN A 730 -35.48 -36.48 -13.46
N GLU A 731 -36.57 -36.18 -12.78
CA GLU A 731 -36.63 -36.25 -11.32
C GLU A 731 -36.54 -37.70 -10.86
N ALA A 732 -35.58 -38.00 -9.98
CA ALA A 732 -35.29 -39.36 -9.54
C ALA A 732 -36.44 -40.00 -8.74
N SER A 733 -37.22 -39.22 -7.99
CA SER A 733 -38.30 -39.71 -7.12
C SER A 733 -39.59 -40.04 -7.88
N SER A 734 -40.00 -39.20 -8.83
CA SER A 734 -41.23 -39.38 -9.61
C SER A 734 -41.03 -40.16 -10.91
N GLY A 735 -39.82 -40.14 -11.46
CA GLY A 735 -39.52 -40.67 -12.79
C GLY A 735 -40.04 -39.79 -13.93
N ASN A 736 -40.60 -38.62 -13.65
CA ASN A 736 -41.06 -37.66 -14.65
C ASN A 736 -39.92 -36.75 -15.11
N TYR A 737 -40.08 -36.21 -16.31
CA TYR A 737 -39.10 -35.37 -16.97
C TYR A 737 -39.44 -33.88 -16.80
N VAL A 738 -38.41 -33.05 -16.77
CA VAL A 738 -38.54 -31.60 -16.80
C VAL A 738 -39.07 -31.17 -18.17
N THR A 739 -40.04 -30.26 -18.19
CA THR A 739 -40.58 -29.63 -19.39
C THR A 739 -40.52 -28.11 -19.28
N ALA A 740 -40.28 -27.47 -20.43
CA ALA A 740 -40.31 -26.03 -20.66
C ALA A 740 -40.46 -25.79 -22.18
N SER A 741 -41.08 -24.68 -22.58
CA SER A 741 -41.29 -24.32 -23.99
C SER A 741 -41.36 -22.80 -24.19
N SER A 742 -41.43 -22.34 -25.44
CA SER A 742 -41.66 -20.93 -25.75
C SER A 742 -43.02 -20.41 -25.26
N GLU A 743 -44.00 -21.28 -25.04
CA GLU A 743 -45.33 -20.90 -24.51
C GLU A 743 -45.35 -20.88 -22.97
N ASN A 744 -44.48 -21.67 -22.33
CA ASN A 744 -44.31 -21.69 -20.90
C ASN A 744 -42.84 -21.96 -20.56
N THR A 745 -42.13 -20.88 -20.24
CA THR A 745 -40.70 -20.90 -19.94
C THR A 745 -40.38 -21.50 -18.58
N ASN A 746 -41.36 -21.65 -17.68
CA ASN A 746 -41.16 -22.22 -16.35
C ASN A 746 -40.82 -23.72 -16.44
N LEU A 747 -39.76 -24.10 -15.73
CA LEU A 747 -39.33 -25.50 -15.63
C LEU A 747 -40.23 -26.24 -14.65
N THR A 748 -40.90 -27.28 -15.15
CA THR A 748 -41.79 -28.13 -14.33
C THR A 748 -41.53 -29.61 -14.56
N VAL A 749 -41.61 -30.42 -13.51
CA VAL A 749 -41.54 -31.89 -13.58
C VAL A 749 -42.94 -32.44 -13.87
N SER A 750 -43.25 -32.66 -15.15
CA SER A 750 -44.56 -33.18 -15.56
C SER A 750 -44.55 -33.99 -16.86
N ALA A 751 -43.42 -34.05 -17.57
CA ALA A 751 -43.31 -34.71 -18.86
C ALA A 751 -42.97 -36.20 -18.75
N THR A 752 -43.23 -36.92 -19.85
CA THR A 752 -42.68 -38.25 -20.11
C THR A 752 -41.36 -38.14 -20.88
N ASN A 753 -40.61 -39.23 -21.00
CA ASN A 753 -39.37 -39.26 -21.81
C ASN A 753 -39.59 -38.69 -23.24
N SER A 754 -40.67 -39.08 -23.92
CA SER A 754 -40.96 -38.60 -25.29
C SER A 754 -41.31 -37.12 -25.41
N THR A 755 -41.59 -36.43 -24.30
CA THR A 755 -42.04 -35.03 -24.27
C THR A 755 -41.18 -34.16 -23.36
N GLY A 756 -40.08 -34.69 -22.81
CA GLY A 756 -39.17 -33.97 -21.94
C GLY A 756 -38.39 -32.90 -22.70
N ALA A 757 -38.20 -31.75 -22.08
CA ALA A 757 -37.38 -30.69 -22.64
C ALA A 757 -35.92 -31.11 -22.72
N ILE A 758 -35.25 -30.67 -23.78
CA ILE A 758 -33.85 -30.96 -24.04
C ILE A 758 -33.03 -29.70 -23.71
N PHE A 759 -32.05 -29.86 -22.84
CA PHE A 759 -31.17 -28.79 -22.39
C PHE A 759 -29.73 -29.04 -22.84
N ASN A 760 -29.05 -27.99 -23.30
CA ASN A 760 -27.62 -27.99 -23.50
C ASN A 760 -26.93 -27.47 -22.23
N SER A 761 -26.07 -28.31 -21.65
CA SER A 761 -25.22 -27.98 -20.50
C SER A 761 -23.81 -27.62 -20.97
N SER A 762 -23.41 -26.37 -20.77
CA SER A 762 -22.11 -25.84 -21.22
C SER A 762 -21.22 -25.48 -20.03
N PHE A 763 -19.91 -25.55 -20.24
CA PHE A 763 -18.92 -25.19 -19.24
C PHE A 763 -18.97 -23.70 -18.88
N VAL A 764 -18.87 -23.45 -17.58
CA VAL A 764 -18.53 -22.17 -16.96
C VAL A 764 -17.57 -22.52 -15.82
N PRO A 765 -16.58 -21.69 -15.45
CA PRO A 765 -15.73 -21.94 -14.29
C PRO A 765 -16.47 -22.48 -13.06
N ASN A 766 -16.06 -23.68 -12.61
CA ASN A 766 -16.65 -24.49 -11.53
C ASN A 766 -18.16 -24.79 -11.59
N ALA A 767 -18.84 -24.40 -12.66
CA ALA A 767 -20.27 -24.48 -12.82
C ALA A 767 -20.64 -24.88 -14.25
N GLY A 768 -21.90 -24.69 -14.60
CA GLY A 768 -22.37 -24.80 -15.97
C GLY A 768 -23.66 -24.04 -16.18
N THR A 769 -24.02 -23.84 -17.43
CA THR A 769 -25.32 -23.28 -17.81
C THR A 769 -26.29 -24.38 -18.17
N LEU A 770 -27.59 -24.10 -18.17
CA LEU A 770 -28.58 -24.94 -18.84
C LEU A 770 -29.30 -24.07 -19.87
N GLN A 771 -29.22 -24.43 -21.15
CA GLN A 771 -29.91 -23.72 -22.24
C GLN A 771 -30.98 -24.60 -22.84
N LEU A 772 -32.23 -24.13 -22.87
CA LEU A 772 -33.32 -24.83 -23.52
C LEU A 772 -33.10 -24.83 -25.04
N ILE A 773 -32.91 -26.00 -25.65
CA ILE A 773 -32.55 -26.09 -27.07
C ILE A 773 -33.66 -25.54 -27.99
N SER A 774 -34.92 -25.73 -27.62
CA SER A 774 -36.05 -25.32 -28.46
C SER A 774 -36.21 -23.80 -28.58
N THR A 775 -35.71 -23.02 -27.63
CA THR A 775 -35.79 -21.55 -27.65
C THR A 775 -34.44 -20.87 -27.75
N GLY A 776 -33.34 -21.54 -27.39
CA GLY A 776 -32.03 -20.94 -27.27
C GLY A 776 -31.86 -20.10 -26.00
N GLU A 777 -32.82 -20.14 -25.07
CA GLU A 777 -32.77 -19.34 -23.84
C GLU A 777 -32.15 -20.14 -22.69
N TYR A 778 -31.33 -19.45 -21.90
CA TYR A 778 -30.74 -19.96 -20.66
C TYR A 778 -31.76 -20.01 -19.53
N VAL A 779 -31.66 -21.07 -18.75
CA VAL A 779 -32.39 -21.25 -17.48
C VAL A 779 -31.86 -20.22 -16.49
N THR A 780 -32.75 -19.41 -15.96
CA THR A 780 -32.47 -18.39 -14.95
C THR A 780 -33.02 -18.81 -13.60
N SER A 781 -32.26 -18.52 -12.55
CA SER A 781 -32.62 -18.73 -11.16
C SER A 781 -32.69 -17.39 -10.44
N ASP A 782 -33.82 -17.12 -9.78
CA ASP A 782 -34.05 -15.90 -9.02
C ASP A 782 -33.28 -15.93 -7.69
N SER A 783 -32.68 -14.81 -7.29
CA SER A 783 -31.91 -14.71 -6.05
C SER A 783 -32.76 -14.83 -4.78
N SER A 784 -34.06 -14.52 -4.83
CA SER A 784 -34.95 -14.65 -3.66
C SER A 784 -35.35 -16.09 -3.36
N GLY A 785 -35.18 -17.03 -4.31
CA GLY A 785 -35.59 -18.42 -4.18
C GLY A 785 -37.11 -18.62 -4.10
N ASN A 786 -37.91 -17.63 -4.50
CA ASN A 786 -39.38 -17.67 -4.39
C ASN A 786 -40.07 -18.02 -5.71
N PHE A 787 -39.36 -17.96 -6.83
CA PHE A 787 -39.91 -18.14 -8.16
C PHE A 787 -39.42 -19.43 -8.81
N THR A 788 -40.24 -19.98 -9.69
CA THR A 788 -39.87 -21.12 -10.52
C THR A 788 -38.72 -20.74 -11.45
N LEU A 789 -37.74 -21.63 -11.59
CA LEU A 789 -36.69 -21.50 -12.62
C LEU A 789 -37.35 -21.42 -14.00
N SER A 790 -36.84 -20.55 -14.87
CA SER A 790 -37.40 -20.39 -16.22
C SER A 790 -36.32 -20.30 -17.28
N ALA A 791 -36.52 -20.90 -18.45
CA ALA A 791 -35.65 -20.69 -19.61
C ALA A 791 -36.09 -19.41 -20.33
N SER A 792 -35.50 -18.27 -20.00
CA SER A 792 -36.01 -16.94 -20.42
C SER A 792 -34.94 -15.86 -20.58
N ARG A 793 -33.67 -16.24 -20.70
CA ARG A 793 -32.54 -15.31 -20.83
C ARG A 793 -31.69 -15.61 -22.04
N GLU A 794 -31.34 -14.59 -22.81
CA GLU A 794 -30.49 -14.72 -24.00
C GLU A 794 -29.00 -14.74 -23.66
N THR A 795 -28.62 -14.20 -22.50
CA THR A 795 -27.23 -14.03 -22.05
C THR A 795 -27.02 -14.66 -20.69
N VAL A 796 -25.81 -15.17 -20.46
CA VAL A 796 -25.41 -15.79 -19.19
C VAL A 796 -24.88 -14.74 -18.23
N SER A 797 -25.43 -14.69 -17.02
CA SER A 797 -24.91 -13.94 -15.87
C SER A 797 -24.69 -14.86 -14.67
N SER A 798 -24.63 -14.33 -13.45
CA SER A 798 -24.63 -15.15 -12.23
C SER A 798 -25.93 -15.95 -12.05
N TRP A 799 -27.06 -15.50 -12.62
CA TRP A 799 -28.37 -16.14 -12.43
C TRP A 799 -28.57 -17.39 -13.29
N GLU A 800 -27.76 -17.54 -14.35
CA GLU A 800 -27.82 -18.64 -15.32
C GLU A 800 -26.78 -19.73 -15.05
N ARG A 801 -26.07 -19.64 -13.92
CA ARG A 801 -25.02 -20.58 -13.51
C ARG A 801 -25.53 -21.55 -12.46
N PHE A 802 -25.23 -22.83 -12.68
CA PHE A 802 -25.61 -23.93 -11.80
C PHE A 802 -24.42 -24.84 -11.52
N VAL A 803 -24.21 -25.18 -10.25
CA VAL A 803 -23.26 -26.20 -9.83
C VAL A 803 -24.02 -27.52 -9.73
N VAL A 804 -23.63 -28.50 -10.55
CA VAL A 804 -24.29 -29.80 -10.63
C VAL A 804 -23.31 -30.88 -10.17
N ARG A 805 -23.66 -31.61 -9.11
CA ARG A 805 -22.77 -32.58 -8.45
C ARG A 805 -23.52 -33.85 -8.10
N GLN A 806 -22.79 -34.96 -7.98
CA GLN A 806 -23.37 -36.22 -7.51
C GLN A 806 -24.01 -36.00 -6.14
N LYS A 807 -25.32 -36.27 -6.01
CA LYS A 807 -26.04 -36.02 -4.76
C LYS A 807 -25.57 -37.00 -3.69
N LEU A 808 -25.21 -36.47 -2.52
CA LEU A 808 -24.79 -37.28 -1.38
C LEU A 808 -25.87 -38.29 -0.96
N GLY A 809 -25.48 -39.56 -0.84
CA GLY A 809 -26.37 -40.66 -0.43
C GLY A 809 -27.36 -41.15 -1.49
N ALA A 810 -27.39 -40.55 -2.69
CA ALA A 810 -28.21 -41.01 -3.80
C ALA A 810 -27.48 -42.07 -4.66
N GLU A 811 -28.22 -42.75 -5.54
CA GLU A 811 -27.63 -43.66 -6.52
C GLU A 811 -26.67 -42.91 -7.46
N THR A 812 -25.64 -43.61 -7.94
CA THR A 812 -24.69 -43.04 -8.91
C THR A 812 -25.43 -42.56 -10.17
N GLY A 813 -25.17 -41.32 -10.58
CA GLY A 813 -25.86 -40.67 -11.70
C GLY A 813 -27.07 -39.83 -11.31
N VAL A 814 -27.42 -39.77 -10.02
CA VAL A 814 -28.38 -38.80 -9.47
C VAL A 814 -27.63 -37.57 -8.98
N TYR A 815 -27.95 -36.41 -9.53
CA TYR A 815 -27.26 -35.15 -9.26
C TYR A 815 -28.13 -34.19 -8.44
N SER A 816 -27.49 -33.43 -7.56
CA SER A 816 -28.03 -32.21 -6.96
C SER A 816 -27.69 -31.03 -7.88
N ILE A 817 -28.57 -30.02 -7.91
CA ILE A 817 -28.37 -28.78 -8.67
C ILE A 817 -28.38 -27.64 -7.67
N LYS A 818 -27.34 -26.82 -7.64
CA LYS A 818 -27.21 -25.63 -6.80
C LYS A 818 -27.15 -24.38 -7.68
N ALA A 819 -27.97 -23.38 -7.40
CA ALA A 819 -27.98 -22.13 -8.13
C ALA A 819 -26.88 -21.19 -7.62
N ALA A 820 -26.12 -20.57 -8.53
CA ALA A 820 -25.10 -19.59 -8.14
C ALA A 820 -25.71 -18.25 -7.68
N SER A 821 -26.96 -17.94 -8.07
CA SER A 821 -27.63 -16.67 -7.73
C SER A 821 -27.84 -16.43 -6.24
N ASN A 822 -28.02 -17.50 -5.45
CA ASN A 822 -28.24 -17.43 -4.01
C ASN A 822 -27.60 -18.56 -3.21
N GLY A 823 -26.84 -19.44 -3.88
CA GLY A 823 -26.19 -20.58 -3.23
C GLY A 823 -27.15 -21.67 -2.73
N LEU A 824 -28.43 -21.64 -3.11
CA LEU A 824 -29.42 -22.62 -2.68
C LEU A 824 -29.57 -23.78 -3.68
N TYR A 825 -29.98 -24.93 -3.18
CA TYR A 825 -30.25 -26.12 -3.98
C TYR A 825 -31.63 -26.08 -4.61
N VAL A 826 -31.75 -26.65 -5.81
CA VAL A 826 -33.01 -26.78 -6.52
C VAL A 826 -33.85 -27.89 -5.89
N THR A 827 -35.09 -27.55 -5.55
CA THR A 827 -36.14 -28.45 -5.09
C THR A 827 -37.28 -28.48 -6.10
N VAL A 828 -38.17 -29.46 -5.97
CA VAL A 828 -39.41 -29.57 -6.75
C VAL A 828 -40.58 -29.48 -5.78
N ASN A 829 -41.45 -28.49 -5.97
CA ASN A 829 -42.62 -28.30 -5.11
C ASN A 829 -43.78 -29.26 -5.49
N SER A 830 -44.89 -29.20 -4.77
CA SER A 830 -46.07 -30.04 -5.03
C SER A 830 -46.72 -29.83 -6.40
N ASP A 831 -46.51 -28.67 -7.03
CA ASP A 831 -47.00 -28.33 -8.37
C ASP A 831 -46.00 -28.74 -9.47
N GLY A 832 -44.90 -29.40 -9.09
CA GLY A 832 -43.83 -29.83 -9.99
C GLY A 832 -42.85 -28.72 -10.37
N TRP A 833 -42.93 -27.54 -9.77
CA TRP A 833 -42.07 -26.40 -10.11
C TRP A 833 -40.66 -26.57 -9.54
N LEU A 834 -39.64 -26.33 -10.36
CA LEU A 834 -38.25 -26.28 -9.91
C LEU A 834 -37.97 -24.92 -9.27
N ILE A 835 -37.51 -24.90 -8.02
CA ILE A 835 -37.25 -23.67 -7.26
C ILE A 835 -35.91 -23.80 -6.52
N ASN A 836 -35.05 -22.77 -6.58
CA ASN A 836 -33.77 -22.73 -5.85
C ASN A 836 -33.94 -22.21 -4.41
N ASN A 837 -34.52 -23.04 -3.53
CA ASN A 837 -34.82 -22.69 -2.14
C ASN A 837 -34.33 -23.72 -1.10
N GLY A 838 -33.64 -24.78 -1.52
CA GLY A 838 -33.10 -25.80 -0.63
C GLY A 838 -31.86 -25.28 0.11
N VAL A 839 -31.93 -25.19 1.43
CA VAL A 839 -30.84 -24.65 2.26
C VAL A 839 -29.68 -25.64 2.38
N SER A 840 -29.98 -26.94 2.35
CA SER A 840 -28.97 -28.00 2.39
C SER A 840 -29.06 -28.91 1.17
N GLU A 841 -27.96 -29.58 0.82
CA GLU A 841 -27.97 -30.56 -0.26
C GLU A 841 -28.93 -31.72 0.03
N THR A 842 -29.09 -32.09 1.31
CA THR A 842 -30.03 -33.13 1.70
C THR A 842 -31.47 -32.79 1.32
N ASP A 843 -31.84 -31.51 1.34
CA ASP A 843 -33.17 -31.03 0.96
C ASP A 843 -33.38 -30.96 -0.57
N SER A 844 -32.30 -31.06 -1.37
CA SER A 844 -32.39 -30.92 -2.82
C SER A 844 -33.20 -32.05 -3.46
N THR A 845 -33.88 -31.75 -4.58
CA THR A 845 -34.34 -32.80 -5.48
C THR A 845 -33.15 -33.44 -6.20
N GLY A 846 -33.20 -34.74 -6.43
CA GLY A 846 -32.21 -35.48 -7.22
C GLY A 846 -32.65 -35.63 -8.67
N PHE A 847 -31.74 -35.41 -9.62
CA PHE A 847 -32.03 -35.46 -11.05
C PHE A 847 -31.08 -36.41 -11.79
N TYR A 848 -31.63 -37.21 -12.72
CA TYR A 848 -30.84 -37.89 -13.75
C TYR A 848 -30.65 -36.97 -14.96
N PHE A 849 -29.44 -36.98 -15.52
CA PHE A 849 -29.07 -36.29 -16.75
C PHE A 849 -28.96 -37.32 -17.88
N HIS A 850 -30.06 -37.57 -18.59
CA HIS A 850 -30.09 -38.57 -19.68
C HIS A 850 -29.57 -37.93 -20.96
N SER A 851 -28.43 -38.39 -21.47
CA SER A 851 -27.86 -37.91 -22.73
C SER A 851 -28.80 -38.19 -23.91
N THR A 852 -28.95 -37.22 -24.80
CA THR A 852 -29.82 -37.30 -26.00
C THR A 852 -29.05 -37.25 -27.30
#